data_AF-A0A094D377-F1
#
_entry.id   AF-A0A094D377-F1
#
_cell.length_a   1.000
_cell.length_b   1.000
_cell.length_c   1.000
_cell.angle_alpha   90.00
_cell.angle_beta   90.00
_cell.angle_gamma   90.00
#
_symmetry.space_group_name_H-M   'P 1'
#
loop_
_entity.id
_entity.type
_entity.pdbx_description
1 polymer ?
#
loop_
_entity_poly.entity_id
_entity_poly.type
_entity_poly.pdbx_seq_one_letter_code
_entity_poly.pdbx_strand_id
1 'polypeptide(L)'
;MNVPEIVDGRRINLGLKLIRTSATMLLRDLSPSHALLAALLAAAPQLSSAFYLPGVAPTSYAEGDSVPLYVNALTASASQKDGALRSIVPYDYYHPMFQFCRPDPEPEDRPESLGSIIFGDRIKTSPFELKMGVNETCKAVCNSVKFDVGSAAFTNDKIFRDFDLNWLVDGLPAGQLLEVDNSKTQFYSQGFKLGNSETSPPALNNHYDILIDYHESTTGQFRVVGVLVQPSSRANSNVKDGVADCGDASTPMQLATDRETTVTWTYGVYWRESPTAWGTRWDKYLHVFDPKIHWFSLINSAIILVFLSLTVVSILYRALKKDIARYNRLDSIDLEDFSGTSAALEDGVQEDSGWKLVHGDVFRAPKYSLMLSVFLGNGAQLFVMTGATIAFALLGFLSPSNRGSLGSVMIILYTLFGFIGGYTSARVYKSFGGESWKLNIGLTPLLVPGLVFSTFFLLNFFLWVKGSSGAVPFTTMVVVVAIWFVISVPLSFAGSWVGFRQQPVAPPVRTNQIPRQIPPGTTWLRPIPSMLLVGLLPFAAIFVELFFIMSSIWFSKVYYMFGFLFLCYGLMIVTCAAVTILLVYFLLCSENYHWHWRAFLAAGTSALYVFLHAVAYWVTKLQLGGLTGGVLYLGYSALISFLFFILTGTIGFFASWTLINISLGSVAGQLGFKDRLLALPFEPSAIHLDASIDRGEAVNPLTYLATNFIMNDCDQLNDLAMMNLRYAVLGLLPVVLGCANPDTNACASYIKNNQAVASPYCGSFTKSVVTVTTGLPAWATNCASKPSQISKECSCYWTGAGGGGATATPTTTPPANTGGSGGGATPTGLTTTLPKSSGAVATNKPITVSGSFDGGMKLYDRNPKVCEEQTETGEADTIFILEDGATLSNVIIGAGQAEGVHCKGTCTINNVWWSDVCEDAITFKQTSGTSYINGGGAFKASDKIIQFNGRGTVSVKNFYANDYGKIARSCGNCSGNGGPRNFIFNNIVAVNGGVICGINTNYGDTCTINGSCQDDGKGCDRYTGNDTGAEPPKIGSGFDGTYCKGSISTNC
;
A
#
# COMPACT_ATOMS: atom_id res chain seq x y z
N MET A 1 -10.01 -60.94 -50.69
CA MET A 1 -10.55 -62.31 -50.54
C MET A 1 -10.93 -62.53 -49.07
N ASN A 2 -11.74 -63.53 -48.79
CA ASN A 2 -12.31 -63.85 -47.47
C ASN A 2 -11.18 -64.42 -46.54
N VAL A 3 -11.13 -64.26 -45.20
CA VAL A 3 -12.14 -64.52 -44.13
C VAL A 3 -12.51 -66.02 -44.09
N PRO A 4 -12.54 -66.73 -42.93
CA PRO A 4 -12.64 -66.30 -41.50
C PRO A 4 -11.48 -66.84 -40.59
N GLU A 5 -11.47 -67.02 -39.24
CA GLU A 5 -12.46 -66.86 -38.13
C GLU A 5 -11.85 -66.64 -36.68
N ILE A 6 -12.28 -67.45 -35.69
CA ILE A 6 -12.15 -67.46 -34.20
C ILE A 6 -10.80 -67.98 -33.62
N VAL A 7 -10.42 -67.84 -32.33
CA VAL A 7 -11.00 -67.44 -30.99
C VAL A 7 -9.86 -66.81 -30.13
N ASP A 8 -9.93 -66.24 -28.90
CA ASP A 8 -10.89 -65.78 -27.85
C ASP A 8 -10.09 -64.81 -26.89
N GLY A 9 -10.61 -64.33 -25.75
CA GLY A 9 -9.78 -64.30 -24.53
C GLY A 9 -9.86 -63.12 -23.53
N ARG A 10 -11.06 -62.68 -23.10
CA ARG A 10 -11.31 -61.81 -21.91
C ARG A 10 -10.45 -60.53 -21.69
N ARG A 11 -11.07 -59.34 -21.80
CA ARG A 11 -11.16 -58.35 -20.68
C ARG A 11 -12.11 -57.18 -20.97
N ILE A 12 -13.14 -57.07 -20.13
CA ILE A 12 -13.73 -55.87 -19.53
C ILE A 12 -13.57 -54.53 -20.32
N ASN A 13 -14.64 -54.10 -20.99
CA ASN A 13 -15.44 -53.00 -20.41
C ASN A 13 -16.88 -53.00 -20.94
N LEU A 14 -17.83 -52.65 -20.07
CA LEU A 14 -19.28 -52.77 -20.30
C LEU A 14 -19.92 -51.37 -20.38
N GLY A 15 -21.04 -51.22 -21.10
CA GLY A 15 -21.99 -50.13 -20.81
C GLY A 15 -22.38 -49.17 -21.94
N LEU A 16 -21.80 -49.23 -23.14
CA LEU A 16 -22.16 -48.32 -24.25
C LEU A 16 -23.53 -48.67 -24.91
N LYS A 17 -24.57 -48.91 -24.11
CA LYS A 17 -25.91 -49.30 -24.59
C LYS A 17 -27.08 -49.02 -23.63
N LEU A 18 -27.04 -47.91 -22.88
CA LEU A 18 -28.11 -47.54 -21.94
C LEU A 18 -28.49 -46.04 -21.91
N ILE A 19 -28.22 -45.29 -22.97
CA ILE A 19 -28.63 -43.86 -23.10
C ILE A 19 -29.35 -43.62 -24.44
N ARG A 20 -30.58 -44.15 -24.60
CA ARG A 20 -31.50 -43.71 -25.68
C ARG A 20 -33.01 -43.88 -25.44
N THR A 21 -33.43 -44.30 -24.25
CA THR A 21 -34.85 -44.64 -23.95
C THR A 21 -35.35 -44.13 -22.58
N SER A 22 -34.93 -42.93 -22.17
CA SER A 22 -35.51 -42.20 -21.01
C SER A 22 -35.69 -40.69 -21.25
N ALA A 23 -35.84 -40.25 -22.51
CA ALA A 23 -35.92 -38.83 -22.90
C ALA A 23 -37.35 -38.35 -23.27
N THR A 24 -38.36 -39.20 -23.11
CA THR A 24 -39.75 -38.95 -23.57
C THR A 24 -40.82 -39.12 -22.50
N MET A 25 -40.43 -39.20 -21.21
CA MET A 25 -41.34 -39.23 -20.06
C MET A 25 -40.84 -38.33 -18.91
N LEU A 26 -40.59 -37.05 -19.18
CA LEU A 26 -40.34 -36.03 -18.12
C LEU A 26 -40.70 -34.59 -18.55
N LEU A 27 -41.62 -34.44 -19.51
CA LEU A 27 -42.12 -33.15 -20.02
C LEU A 27 -43.65 -33.08 -19.98
N ARG A 28 -44.26 -33.45 -18.84
CA ARG A 28 -45.73 -33.39 -18.66
C ARG A 28 -46.22 -32.73 -17.37
N ASP A 29 -45.36 -32.57 -16.37
CA ASP A 29 -45.70 -31.97 -15.06
C ASP A 29 -44.87 -30.70 -14.76
N LEU A 30 -44.61 -29.87 -15.78
CA LEU A 30 -44.06 -28.53 -15.60
C LEU A 30 -45.19 -27.52 -15.38
N SER A 31 -45.22 -26.92 -14.19
CA SER A 31 -46.20 -25.89 -13.85
C SER A 31 -46.08 -24.66 -14.78
N PRO A 32 -47.20 -23.93 -15.04
CA PRO A 32 -47.24 -22.88 -16.06
C PRO A 32 -46.20 -21.76 -15.87
N SER A 33 -45.72 -21.55 -14.63
CA SER A 33 -44.61 -20.65 -14.29
C SER A 33 -43.33 -20.94 -15.08
N HIS A 34 -43.01 -22.22 -15.31
CA HIS A 34 -41.78 -22.64 -15.99
C HIS A 34 -41.89 -22.54 -17.51
N ALA A 35 -43.08 -22.81 -18.06
CA ALA A 35 -43.37 -22.58 -19.47
C ALA A 35 -43.28 -21.08 -19.81
N LEU A 36 -43.77 -20.19 -18.93
CA LEU A 36 -43.63 -18.74 -19.08
C LEU A 36 -42.15 -18.30 -19.05
N LEU A 37 -41.34 -18.87 -18.16
CA LEU A 37 -39.91 -18.56 -18.06
C LEU A 37 -39.14 -19.02 -19.31
N ALA A 38 -39.43 -20.23 -19.82
CA ALA A 38 -38.86 -20.74 -21.06
C ALA A 38 -39.31 -19.92 -22.29
N ALA A 39 -40.57 -19.49 -22.33
CA ALA A 39 -41.08 -18.60 -23.38
C ALA A 39 -40.42 -17.21 -23.33
N LEU A 40 -40.18 -16.64 -22.15
CA LEU A 40 -39.45 -15.38 -22.00
C LEU A 40 -37.97 -15.49 -22.42
N LEU A 41 -37.33 -16.62 -22.14
CA LEU A 41 -35.96 -16.91 -22.60
C LEU A 41 -35.89 -17.17 -24.12
N ALA A 42 -36.92 -17.76 -24.72
CA ALA A 42 -37.02 -17.98 -26.17
C ALA A 42 -37.51 -16.76 -26.96
N ALA A 43 -38.20 -15.83 -26.31
CA ALA A 43 -38.65 -14.55 -26.87
C ALA A 43 -37.65 -13.40 -26.64
N ALA A 44 -36.52 -13.66 -25.95
CA ALA A 44 -35.39 -12.76 -25.97
C ALA A 44 -34.89 -12.61 -27.42
N PRO A 45 -34.71 -11.38 -27.94
CA PRO A 45 -34.22 -11.20 -29.30
C PRO A 45 -32.84 -11.84 -29.45
N GLN A 46 -32.54 -12.40 -30.62
CA GLN A 46 -31.21 -12.93 -30.90
C GLN A 46 -30.19 -11.78 -30.85
N LEU A 47 -29.42 -11.70 -29.77
CA LEU A 47 -28.28 -10.80 -29.60
C LEU A 47 -27.07 -11.32 -30.42
N SER A 48 -27.31 -11.60 -31.70
CA SER A 48 -26.32 -11.94 -32.72
C SER A 48 -25.83 -10.71 -33.50
N SER A 49 -26.42 -9.54 -33.25
CA SER A 49 -25.68 -8.27 -33.39
C SER A 49 -24.50 -8.34 -32.42
N ALA A 50 -23.30 -8.57 -32.96
CA ALA A 50 -22.12 -8.87 -32.16
C ALA A 50 -21.89 -7.78 -31.10
N PHE A 51 -21.73 -8.19 -29.84
CA PHE A 51 -21.45 -7.28 -28.73
C PHE A 51 -20.02 -6.74 -28.85
N TYR A 52 -19.87 -5.73 -29.72
CA TYR A 52 -18.59 -5.05 -29.95
C TYR A 52 -18.19 -4.30 -28.68
N LEU A 53 -17.30 -4.92 -27.91
CA LEU A 53 -16.58 -4.28 -26.81
C LEU A 53 -15.50 -3.37 -27.41
N PRO A 54 -15.61 -2.03 -27.29
CA PRO A 54 -14.60 -1.12 -27.79
C PRO A 54 -13.24 -1.41 -27.13
N GLY A 55 -12.18 -1.48 -27.93
CA GLY A 55 -10.84 -1.81 -27.46
C GLY A 55 -10.53 -3.30 -27.29
N VAL A 56 -11.47 -4.22 -27.57
CA VAL A 56 -11.22 -5.68 -27.57
C VAL A 56 -10.91 -6.23 -28.97
N ALA A 57 -11.43 -5.59 -30.03
CA ALA A 57 -11.07 -5.92 -31.41
C ALA A 57 -9.90 -5.03 -31.90
N PRO A 58 -8.91 -5.58 -32.63
CA PRO A 58 -7.83 -4.79 -33.20
C PRO A 58 -8.26 -4.02 -34.44
N THR A 59 -8.07 -2.71 -34.38
CA THR A 59 -7.89 -1.83 -35.54
C THR A 59 -6.59 -2.19 -36.26
N SER A 60 -6.66 -2.34 -37.59
CA SER A 60 -5.50 -2.44 -38.49
C SER A 60 -5.54 -1.27 -39.46
N TYR A 61 -4.37 -0.74 -39.80
CA TYR A 61 -4.18 0.36 -40.74
C TYR A 61 -3.23 -0.09 -41.88
N ALA A 62 -3.51 0.34 -43.11
CA ALA A 62 -2.58 0.28 -44.23
C ALA A 62 -1.62 1.48 -44.22
N GLU A 63 -0.59 1.47 -45.05
CA GLU A 63 0.31 2.61 -45.21
C GLU A 63 -0.45 3.82 -45.80
N GLY A 64 -0.28 4.99 -45.20
CA GLY A 64 -0.98 6.22 -45.57
C GLY A 64 -2.38 6.42 -44.95
N ASP A 65 -2.96 5.41 -44.31
CA ASP A 65 -4.28 5.53 -43.66
C ASP A 65 -4.28 6.59 -42.55
N SER A 66 -5.41 7.27 -42.38
CA SER A 66 -5.57 8.26 -41.30
C SER A 66 -5.78 7.57 -39.95
N VAL A 67 -4.91 7.89 -38.99
CA VAL A 67 -4.99 7.38 -37.61
C VAL A 67 -5.55 8.50 -36.71
N PRO A 68 -6.76 8.36 -36.15
CA PRO A 68 -7.40 9.47 -35.45
C PRO A 68 -6.78 9.74 -34.08
N LEU A 69 -6.36 10.99 -33.86
CA LEU A 69 -6.01 11.53 -32.55
C LEU A 69 -7.22 12.25 -31.94
N TYR A 70 -7.57 11.91 -30.71
CA TYR A 70 -8.60 12.59 -29.92
C TYR A 70 -7.97 13.27 -28.70
N VAL A 71 -8.59 14.35 -28.23
CA VAL A 71 -8.20 15.07 -27.01
C VAL A 71 -9.19 14.82 -25.88
N ASN A 72 -8.72 14.88 -24.63
CA ASN A 72 -9.54 14.72 -23.43
C ASN A 72 -9.25 15.86 -22.44
N ALA A 73 -10.06 15.97 -21.38
CA ALA A 73 -9.92 16.94 -20.32
C ALA A 73 -8.49 16.99 -19.71
N LEU A 74 -8.00 18.19 -19.41
CA LEU A 74 -6.71 18.38 -18.74
C LEU A 74 -6.85 18.11 -17.24
N THR A 75 -5.93 17.30 -16.71
CA THR A 75 -5.87 16.90 -15.30
C THR A 75 -4.56 17.38 -14.67
N ALA A 76 -4.58 17.80 -13.41
CA ALA A 76 -3.33 17.99 -12.66
C ALA A 76 -2.76 16.64 -12.22
N SER A 77 -1.43 16.52 -12.23
CA SER A 77 -0.72 15.34 -11.70
C SER A 77 0.24 15.74 -10.56
N ALA A 78 1.09 14.81 -10.13
CA ALA A 78 2.09 15.12 -9.11
C ALA A 78 3.11 16.14 -9.63
N SER A 79 3.43 17.15 -8.82
CA SER A 79 4.65 17.96 -8.99
C SER A 79 5.87 17.05 -8.97
N GLN A 80 6.73 17.10 -10.00
CA GLN A 80 7.99 16.35 -10.02
C GLN A 80 8.98 16.82 -8.94
N LYS A 81 8.81 18.04 -8.41
CA LYS A 81 9.67 18.61 -7.36
C LYS A 81 9.31 18.15 -5.96
N ASP A 82 8.01 18.03 -5.66
CA ASP A 82 7.49 17.90 -4.29
C ASP A 82 6.60 16.67 -4.08
N GLY A 83 6.26 15.95 -5.16
CA GLY A 83 5.28 14.86 -5.17
C GLY A 83 3.83 15.28 -4.89
N ALA A 84 3.57 16.56 -4.57
CA ALA A 84 2.25 17.06 -4.17
C ALA A 84 1.33 17.33 -5.37
N LEU A 85 0.02 17.12 -5.18
CA LEU A 85 -1.03 17.49 -6.13
C LEU A 85 -1.56 18.90 -5.83
N ARG A 86 -1.58 19.78 -6.84
CA ARG A 86 -1.94 21.22 -6.69
C ARG A 86 -3.38 21.57 -7.10
N SER A 87 -4.09 20.66 -7.77
CA SER A 87 -5.50 20.78 -8.13
C SER A 87 -6.16 19.40 -8.23
N ILE A 88 -7.47 19.34 -7.95
CA ILE A 88 -8.33 18.17 -8.23
C ILE A 88 -9.36 18.49 -9.33
N VAL A 89 -9.47 19.76 -9.74
CA VAL A 89 -10.47 20.23 -10.70
C VAL A 89 -9.89 20.18 -12.12
N PRO A 90 -10.40 19.30 -13.03
CA PRO A 90 -10.00 19.27 -14.42
C PRO A 90 -10.70 20.35 -15.25
N TYR A 91 -10.17 20.65 -16.43
CA TYR A 91 -10.74 21.59 -17.41
C TYR A 91 -10.90 20.94 -18.78
N ASP A 92 -11.78 21.48 -19.63
CA ASP A 92 -11.94 21.02 -21.02
C ASP A 92 -10.67 21.40 -21.82
N TYR A 93 -10.28 20.57 -22.78
CA TYR A 93 -9.21 20.90 -23.72
C TYR A 93 -9.55 22.19 -24.48
N TYR A 94 -10.78 22.32 -24.98
CA TYR A 94 -11.24 23.50 -25.72
C TYR A 94 -11.78 24.63 -24.83
N HIS A 95 -11.40 24.66 -23.55
CA HIS A 95 -11.76 25.75 -22.65
C HIS A 95 -11.17 27.08 -23.14
N PRO A 96 -11.96 28.17 -23.31
CA PRO A 96 -11.54 29.37 -24.03
C PRO A 96 -10.21 29.99 -23.58
N MET A 97 -9.91 29.96 -22.27
CA MET A 97 -8.69 30.55 -21.71
C MET A 97 -7.38 29.82 -22.06
N PHE A 98 -7.43 28.66 -22.72
CA PHE A 98 -6.24 27.94 -23.22
C PHE A 98 -5.86 28.27 -24.67
N GLN A 99 -6.77 28.86 -25.46
CA GLN A 99 -6.51 29.29 -26.84
C GLN A 99 -5.82 28.23 -27.75
N PHE A 100 -6.15 26.95 -27.57
CA PHE A 100 -5.69 25.85 -28.43
C PHE A 100 -6.38 25.88 -29.80
N CYS A 101 -5.67 25.41 -30.84
CA CYS A 101 -6.23 25.20 -32.18
C CYS A 101 -7.46 24.28 -32.14
N ARG A 102 -8.57 24.72 -32.75
CA ARG A 102 -9.76 23.89 -32.99
C ARG A 102 -9.67 23.21 -34.36
N PRO A 103 -10.26 22.01 -34.53
CA PRO A 103 -10.48 21.44 -35.86
C PRO A 103 -11.51 22.26 -36.65
N ASP A 104 -11.52 22.04 -37.96
CA ASP A 104 -12.60 22.43 -38.88
C ASP A 104 -13.09 21.14 -39.57
N PRO A 105 -14.35 20.69 -39.37
CA PRO A 105 -15.40 21.32 -38.57
C PRO A 105 -15.12 21.38 -37.05
N GLU A 106 -15.91 22.20 -36.33
CA GLU A 106 -15.84 22.35 -34.86
C GLU A 106 -15.82 21.00 -34.12
N PRO A 107 -15.11 20.91 -32.97
CA PRO A 107 -14.79 19.63 -32.34
C PRO A 107 -16.02 18.87 -31.83
N GLU A 108 -16.21 17.66 -32.35
CA GLU A 108 -17.33 16.76 -32.01
C GLU A 108 -17.03 15.96 -30.74
N ASP A 109 -18.02 15.84 -29.85
CA ASP A 109 -17.97 14.96 -28.67
C ASP A 109 -18.13 13.49 -29.09
N ARG A 110 -17.16 12.66 -28.71
CA ARG A 110 -17.12 11.22 -29.01
C ARG A 110 -18.07 10.48 -28.05
N PRO A 111 -19.01 9.64 -28.53
CA PRO A 111 -19.96 8.96 -27.66
C PRO A 111 -19.25 7.95 -26.75
N GLU A 112 -19.45 8.11 -25.44
CA GLU A 112 -18.72 7.41 -24.39
C GLU A 112 -19.62 6.63 -23.42
N SER A 113 -19.02 5.71 -22.65
CA SER A 113 -19.75 4.93 -21.66
C SER A 113 -20.30 5.80 -20.52
N LEU A 114 -21.38 5.36 -19.88
CA LEU A 114 -21.97 6.06 -18.72
C LEU A 114 -20.92 6.30 -17.62
N GLY A 115 -20.02 5.34 -17.41
CA GLY A 115 -18.91 5.45 -16.46
C GLY A 115 -17.85 6.48 -16.86
N SER A 116 -17.42 6.54 -18.13
CA SER A 116 -16.42 7.54 -18.57
C SER A 116 -16.98 8.96 -18.45
N ILE A 117 -18.26 9.17 -18.81
CA ILE A 117 -18.93 10.46 -18.63
C ILE A 117 -18.98 10.88 -17.15
N ILE A 118 -19.23 9.93 -16.23
CA ILE A 118 -19.29 10.18 -14.78
C ILE A 118 -17.90 10.42 -14.16
N PHE A 119 -16.85 9.75 -14.65
CA PHE A 119 -15.46 10.01 -14.22
C PHE A 119 -14.86 11.29 -14.82
N GLY A 120 -15.56 11.96 -15.74
CA GLY A 120 -15.18 13.27 -16.26
C GLY A 120 -14.46 13.25 -17.62
N ASP A 121 -14.40 12.11 -18.31
CA ASP A 121 -13.88 12.04 -19.68
C ASP A 121 -14.75 12.90 -20.62
N ARG A 122 -14.10 13.77 -21.40
CA ARG A 122 -14.70 14.65 -22.41
C ARG A 122 -13.86 14.51 -23.69
N ILE A 123 -14.01 13.36 -24.34
CA ILE A 123 -13.20 12.98 -25.51
C ILE A 123 -13.76 13.67 -26.76
N LYS A 124 -12.92 14.47 -27.43
CA LYS A 124 -13.29 15.26 -28.61
C LYS A 124 -12.36 15.02 -29.79
N THR A 125 -12.85 15.26 -31.01
CA THR A 125 -12.00 15.29 -32.21
C THR A 125 -10.91 16.37 -32.10
N SER A 126 -9.82 16.21 -32.85
CA SER A 126 -8.65 17.09 -32.78
C SER A 126 -8.20 17.57 -34.17
N PRO A 127 -7.45 18.69 -34.26
CA PRO A 127 -6.87 19.17 -35.51
C PRO A 127 -5.59 18.42 -35.95
N PHE A 128 -5.17 17.37 -35.24
CA PHE A 128 -3.92 16.65 -35.55
C PHE A 128 -4.17 15.55 -36.59
N GLU A 129 -3.59 15.72 -37.78
CA GLU A 129 -3.57 14.69 -38.81
C GLU A 129 -2.40 13.73 -38.59
N LEU A 130 -2.68 12.44 -38.37
CA LEU A 130 -1.67 11.39 -38.40
C LEU A 130 -1.94 10.47 -39.60
N LYS A 131 -0.90 10.13 -40.37
CA LYS A 131 -0.96 9.19 -41.49
C LYS A 131 -0.02 8.03 -41.23
N MET A 132 -0.53 6.81 -41.24
CA MET A 132 0.19 5.57 -40.90
C MET A 132 1.47 5.42 -41.73
N GLY A 133 2.63 5.31 -41.07
CA GLY A 133 3.94 5.14 -41.72
C GLY A 133 4.57 6.42 -42.28
N VAL A 134 3.79 7.51 -42.43
CA VAL A 134 4.30 8.79 -42.96
C VAL A 134 4.89 9.62 -41.82
N ASN A 135 6.20 9.81 -41.84
CA ASN A 135 6.88 10.74 -40.93
C ASN A 135 6.72 12.18 -41.44
N GLU A 136 6.18 13.07 -40.61
CA GLU A 136 6.02 14.50 -40.91
C GLU A 136 6.81 15.31 -39.88
N THR A 137 7.81 16.09 -40.30
CA THR A 137 8.60 16.96 -39.41
C THR A 137 8.11 18.40 -39.51
N CYS A 138 7.89 19.04 -38.36
CA CYS A 138 7.50 20.45 -38.25
C CYS A 138 6.26 20.84 -39.09
N LYS A 139 5.09 20.37 -38.66
CA LYS A 139 3.78 20.76 -39.21
C LYS A 139 3.07 21.74 -38.28
N ALA A 140 2.38 22.72 -38.83
CA ALA A 140 1.50 23.60 -38.05
C ALA A 140 0.18 22.89 -37.72
N VAL A 141 -0.35 23.12 -36.52
CA VAL A 141 -1.69 22.65 -36.12
C VAL A 141 -2.77 23.63 -36.60
N CYS A 142 -2.49 24.93 -36.51
CA CYS A 142 -3.29 26.00 -37.08
C CYS A 142 -2.45 27.29 -37.22
N ASN A 143 -3.04 28.34 -37.78
CA ASN A 143 -2.44 29.68 -37.82
C ASN A 143 -2.17 30.22 -36.41
N SER A 144 -1.14 31.07 -36.27
CA SER A 144 -0.70 31.59 -34.97
C SER A 144 -1.82 32.31 -34.19
N VAL A 145 -2.03 31.89 -32.94
CA VAL A 145 -3.12 32.35 -32.07
C VAL A 145 -2.62 33.42 -31.10
N LYS A 146 -3.45 34.43 -30.81
CA LYS A 146 -3.15 35.45 -29.81
C LYS A 146 -3.69 35.07 -28.43
N PHE A 147 -2.82 35.12 -27.43
CA PHE A 147 -3.18 35.08 -26.02
C PHE A 147 -3.35 36.50 -25.48
N ASP A 148 -4.53 36.79 -24.94
CA ASP A 148 -4.78 37.95 -24.10
C ASP A 148 -4.14 37.76 -22.70
N VAL A 149 -3.99 38.85 -21.95
CA VAL A 149 -3.38 38.87 -20.61
C VAL A 149 -4.09 37.95 -19.61
N GLY A 150 -5.42 37.79 -19.73
CA GLY A 150 -6.21 36.90 -18.87
C GLY A 150 -5.98 35.42 -19.18
N SER A 151 -6.01 35.04 -20.46
CA SER A 151 -5.67 33.68 -20.92
C SER A 151 -4.22 33.30 -20.60
N ALA A 152 -3.28 34.26 -20.77
CA ALA A 152 -1.87 34.09 -20.39
C ALA A 152 -1.72 33.82 -18.87
N ALA A 153 -2.31 34.66 -18.03
CA ALA A 153 -2.28 34.47 -16.58
C ALA A 153 -2.99 33.17 -16.13
N PHE A 154 -4.12 32.82 -16.73
CA PHE A 154 -4.84 31.57 -16.44
C PHE A 154 -4.02 30.34 -16.80
N THR A 155 -3.35 30.35 -17.96
CA THR A 155 -2.53 29.24 -18.46
C THR A 155 -1.26 29.09 -17.64
N ASN A 156 -0.58 30.18 -17.29
CA ASN A 156 0.58 30.17 -16.38
C ASN A 156 0.23 29.58 -14.99
N ASP A 157 -0.96 29.87 -14.44
CA ASP A 157 -1.47 29.23 -13.22
C ASP A 157 -1.71 27.71 -13.38
N LYS A 158 -2.02 27.19 -14.57
CA LYS A 158 -2.14 25.73 -14.79
C LYS A 158 -0.78 25.07 -14.98
N ILE A 159 0.17 25.72 -15.66
CA ILE A 159 1.54 25.22 -15.76
C ILE A 159 2.17 25.13 -14.35
N PHE A 160 2.00 26.15 -13.51
CA PHE A 160 2.47 26.13 -12.11
C PHE A 160 1.77 25.08 -11.23
N ARG A 161 0.56 24.64 -11.60
CA ARG A 161 -0.19 23.57 -10.91
C ARG A 161 0.03 22.18 -11.52
N ASP A 162 1.03 22.02 -12.38
CA ASP A 162 1.44 20.75 -12.98
C ASP A 162 0.30 20.04 -13.74
N PHE A 163 -0.47 20.80 -14.53
CA PHE A 163 -1.49 20.26 -15.44
C PHE A 163 -0.86 19.53 -16.64
N ASP A 164 -1.44 18.36 -16.94
CA ASP A 164 -1.06 17.50 -18.06
C ASP A 164 -2.16 17.46 -19.13
N LEU A 165 -1.71 17.28 -20.37
CA LEU A 165 -2.50 17.13 -21.58
C LEU A 165 -2.78 15.63 -21.79
N ASN A 166 -4.06 15.28 -21.91
CA ASN A 166 -4.51 13.91 -22.13
C ASN A 166 -4.95 13.73 -23.59
N TRP A 167 -4.12 13.10 -24.40
CA TRP A 167 -4.45 12.72 -25.78
C TRP A 167 -4.64 11.22 -25.94
N LEU A 168 -5.37 10.81 -26.97
CA LEU A 168 -5.70 9.43 -27.28
C LEU A 168 -5.42 9.14 -28.75
N VAL A 169 -4.63 8.11 -29.05
CA VAL A 169 -4.43 7.60 -30.42
C VAL A 169 -4.74 6.10 -30.40
N ASP A 170 -5.65 5.66 -31.27
CA ASP A 170 -6.11 4.26 -31.34
C ASP A 170 -6.59 3.67 -29.99
N GLY A 171 -7.12 4.53 -29.11
CA GLY A 171 -7.57 4.20 -27.75
C GLY A 171 -6.48 4.18 -26.68
N LEU A 172 -5.20 4.16 -27.07
CA LEU A 172 -4.07 4.29 -26.15
C LEU A 172 -3.92 5.75 -25.68
N PRO A 173 -3.58 5.99 -24.40
CA PRO A 173 -3.17 7.31 -23.95
C PRO A 173 -1.83 7.68 -24.59
N ALA A 174 -1.71 8.91 -25.08
CA ALA A 174 -0.40 9.51 -25.27
C ALA A 174 0.28 9.68 -23.91
N GLY A 175 1.53 9.26 -23.82
CA GLY A 175 2.30 9.36 -22.58
C GLY A 175 3.61 10.11 -22.72
N GLN A 176 4.14 10.58 -21.58
CA GLN A 176 5.50 11.08 -21.47
C GLN A 176 6.41 9.98 -20.91
N LEU A 177 7.65 9.93 -21.39
CA LEU A 177 8.65 8.99 -20.88
C LEU A 177 9.10 9.47 -19.50
N LEU A 178 8.86 8.66 -18.47
CA LEU A 178 9.46 8.86 -17.15
C LEU A 178 10.44 7.73 -16.86
N GLU A 179 11.63 8.11 -16.40
CA GLU A 179 12.64 7.18 -15.90
C GLU A 179 12.54 7.16 -14.36
N VAL A 180 12.51 5.97 -13.76
CA VAL A 180 12.49 5.84 -12.29
C VAL A 180 13.91 6.05 -11.76
N ASP A 181 14.10 7.09 -10.93
CA ASP A 181 15.42 7.55 -10.44
C ASP A 181 16.31 6.44 -9.84
N ASN A 182 15.70 5.42 -9.23
CA ASN A 182 16.43 4.31 -8.59
C ASN A 182 16.84 3.19 -9.56
N SER A 183 16.03 2.88 -10.58
CA SER A 183 16.10 1.65 -11.39
C SER A 183 16.32 1.84 -12.89
N LYS A 184 16.29 3.09 -13.40
CA LYS A 184 16.36 3.42 -14.84
C LYS A 184 15.28 2.76 -15.73
N THR A 185 14.24 2.18 -15.13
CA THR A 185 13.12 1.61 -15.88
C THR A 185 12.29 2.74 -16.47
N GLN A 186 12.30 2.86 -17.80
CA GLN A 186 11.53 3.84 -18.54
C GLN A 186 10.11 3.33 -18.77
N PHE A 187 9.12 4.07 -18.29
CA PHE A 187 7.69 3.73 -18.44
C PHE A 187 6.92 4.90 -19.06
N TYR A 188 5.78 4.58 -19.68
CA TYR A 188 4.94 5.57 -20.36
C TYR A 188 3.93 6.10 -19.34
N SER A 189 4.25 7.22 -18.69
CA SER A 189 3.30 7.93 -17.83
C SER A 189 2.16 8.45 -18.68
N GLN A 190 0.90 8.25 -18.28
CA GLN A 190 -0.25 8.70 -19.06
C GLN A 190 -0.40 10.23 -18.96
N GLY A 191 -0.63 10.89 -20.09
CA GLY A 191 -0.56 12.34 -20.21
C GLY A 191 0.87 12.89 -20.27
N PHE A 192 1.01 14.16 -20.61
CA PHE A 192 2.29 14.86 -20.71
C PHE A 192 2.15 16.36 -20.36
N LYS A 193 3.25 16.99 -19.92
CA LYS A 193 3.21 18.34 -19.31
C LYS A 193 2.74 19.44 -20.27
N LEU A 194 1.76 20.24 -19.84
CA LEU A 194 1.30 21.46 -20.55
C LEU A 194 2.40 22.51 -20.75
N GLY A 195 3.34 22.58 -19.80
CA GLY A 195 4.44 23.53 -19.80
C GLY A 195 5.49 23.15 -18.76
N ASN A 196 6.63 23.85 -18.77
CA ASN A 196 7.66 23.68 -17.77
C ASN A 196 7.44 24.66 -16.59
N SER A 197 7.30 24.10 -15.37
CA SER A 197 7.16 24.81 -14.09
C SER A 197 8.51 25.08 -13.39
N GLU A 198 9.64 24.85 -14.07
CA GLU A 198 11.01 25.17 -13.61
C GLU A 198 11.49 26.55 -14.02
N THR A 199 11.07 27.07 -15.17
CA THR A 199 11.41 28.43 -15.57
C THR A 199 10.58 29.45 -14.78
N SER A 200 11.16 30.61 -14.51
CA SER A 200 10.45 31.77 -13.97
C SER A 200 10.61 32.94 -14.94
N PRO A 201 9.54 33.38 -15.64
CA PRO A 201 8.18 32.83 -15.64
C PRO A 201 8.07 31.43 -16.26
N PRO A 202 6.98 30.67 -16.00
CA PRO A 202 6.76 29.35 -16.56
C PRO A 202 6.69 29.39 -18.10
N ALA A 203 7.13 28.29 -18.73
CA ALA A 203 7.18 28.16 -20.19
C ALA A 203 6.05 27.25 -20.69
N LEU A 204 5.34 27.67 -21.74
CA LEU A 204 4.31 26.88 -22.41
C LEU A 204 4.95 25.90 -23.41
N ASN A 205 4.57 24.64 -23.39
CA ASN A 205 5.00 23.69 -24.42
C ASN A 205 4.09 23.85 -25.64
N ASN A 206 4.60 24.42 -26.74
CA ASN A 206 3.85 24.72 -27.97
C ASN A 206 4.27 23.87 -29.19
N HIS A 207 5.30 23.03 -29.04
CA HIS A 207 5.72 22.05 -30.03
C HIS A 207 5.68 20.64 -29.45
N TYR A 208 5.10 19.68 -30.20
CA TYR A 208 4.95 18.30 -29.76
C TYR A 208 5.54 17.32 -30.78
N ASP A 209 6.66 16.68 -30.43
CA ASP A 209 7.18 15.56 -31.20
C ASP A 209 6.42 14.28 -30.77
N ILE A 210 5.61 13.71 -31.66
CA ILE A 210 4.73 12.55 -31.42
C ILE A 210 5.40 11.30 -32.01
N LEU A 211 5.85 10.38 -31.15
CA LEU A 211 6.48 9.13 -31.53
C LEU A 211 5.48 7.98 -31.35
N ILE A 212 5.11 7.32 -32.45
CA ILE A 212 4.08 6.28 -32.47
C ILE A 212 4.74 4.94 -32.74
N ASP A 213 4.67 4.04 -31.75
CA ASP A 213 5.12 2.67 -31.90
C ASP A 213 4.05 1.87 -32.62
N TYR A 214 4.42 1.18 -33.70
CA TYR A 214 3.54 0.29 -34.45
C TYR A 214 4.11 -1.13 -34.55
N HIS A 215 3.22 -2.09 -34.79
CA HIS A 215 3.56 -3.50 -34.98
C HIS A 215 2.88 -4.01 -36.25
N GLU A 216 3.66 -4.60 -37.15
CA GLU A 216 3.12 -5.26 -38.34
C GLU A 216 2.63 -6.67 -37.99
N SER A 217 1.31 -6.89 -38.06
CA SER A 217 0.71 -8.19 -37.69
C SER A 217 0.62 -9.16 -38.87
N THR A 218 0.72 -8.64 -40.10
CA THR A 218 0.67 -9.33 -41.40
C THR A 218 1.19 -8.32 -42.43
N THR A 219 1.80 -8.75 -43.52
CA THR A 219 2.35 -7.87 -44.56
C THR A 219 1.35 -6.79 -45.01
N GLY A 220 1.67 -5.51 -44.80
CA GLY A 220 0.82 -4.36 -45.10
C GLY A 220 -0.33 -4.12 -44.12
N GLN A 221 -0.25 -4.64 -42.88
CA GLN A 221 -1.26 -4.46 -41.83
C GLN A 221 -0.61 -4.07 -40.50
N PHE A 222 -0.53 -2.76 -40.28
CA PHE A 222 0.06 -2.14 -39.10
C PHE A 222 -0.96 -1.91 -38.00
N ARG A 223 -0.52 -1.98 -36.75
CA ARG A 223 -1.34 -1.70 -35.56
C ARG A 223 -0.59 -0.82 -34.58
N VAL A 224 -1.25 0.15 -33.97
CA VAL A 224 -0.63 1.04 -32.97
C VAL A 224 -0.43 0.27 -31.65
N VAL A 225 0.78 0.32 -31.10
CA VAL A 225 1.18 -0.42 -29.89
C VAL A 225 1.97 0.43 -28.87
N GLY A 226 1.99 1.75 -29.04
CA GLY A 226 2.56 2.71 -28.10
C GLY A 226 2.49 4.12 -28.65
N VAL A 227 2.34 5.12 -27.78
CA VAL A 227 2.15 6.53 -28.15
C VAL A 227 2.92 7.37 -27.13
N LEU A 228 4.00 7.98 -27.58
CA LEU A 228 4.88 8.82 -26.77
C LEU A 228 4.84 10.25 -27.30
N VAL A 229 4.72 11.24 -26.42
CA VAL A 229 4.82 12.67 -26.78
C VAL A 229 5.99 13.28 -26.03
N GLN A 230 6.85 13.96 -26.77
CA GLN A 230 7.94 14.78 -26.24
C GLN A 230 7.54 16.26 -26.40
N PRO A 231 6.96 16.88 -25.36
CA PRO A 231 6.58 18.29 -25.41
C PRO A 231 7.82 19.19 -25.30
N SER A 232 7.87 20.25 -26.11
CA SER A 232 8.93 21.26 -26.09
C SER A 232 8.37 22.67 -26.21
N SER A 233 9.14 23.63 -25.71
CA SER A 233 8.78 25.05 -25.68
C SER A 233 9.69 25.82 -26.63
N ARG A 234 9.11 26.48 -27.65
CA ARG A 234 9.84 27.10 -28.77
C ARG A 234 9.25 28.48 -29.06
N ALA A 235 9.95 29.55 -28.67
CA ALA A 235 9.43 30.91 -28.70
C ALA A 235 9.27 31.51 -30.11
N ASN A 236 10.08 31.06 -31.07
CA ASN A 236 10.19 31.67 -32.39
C ASN A 236 9.33 30.98 -33.48
N SER A 237 8.46 30.04 -33.10
CA SER A 237 7.63 29.28 -34.05
C SER A 237 6.63 30.16 -34.81
N ASN A 238 6.51 29.98 -36.13
CA ASN A 238 5.71 30.84 -37.01
C ASN A 238 5.17 30.05 -38.23
N VAL A 239 4.17 30.59 -38.94
CA VAL A 239 3.66 30.01 -40.20
C VAL A 239 3.75 31.05 -41.31
N LYS A 240 4.34 30.67 -42.44
CA LYS A 240 4.46 31.52 -43.64
C LYS A 240 4.08 30.71 -44.87
N ASP A 241 3.14 31.21 -45.66
CA ASP A 241 2.71 30.61 -46.94
C ASP A 241 2.34 29.12 -46.84
N GLY A 242 1.76 28.71 -45.70
CA GLY A 242 1.37 27.33 -45.39
C GLY A 242 2.50 26.43 -44.85
N VAL A 243 3.76 26.90 -44.86
CA VAL A 243 4.92 26.20 -44.29
C VAL A 243 5.13 26.67 -42.85
N ALA A 244 5.37 25.72 -41.94
CA ALA A 244 5.69 26.01 -40.55
C ALA A 244 7.20 26.15 -40.35
N ASP A 245 7.60 27.17 -39.58
CA ASP A 245 8.89 27.25 -38.92
C ASP A 245 8.65 26.92 -37.44
N CYS A 246 9.28 25.88 -36.92
CA CYS A 246 9.09 25.47 -35.53
C CYS A 246 9.94 26.28 -34.55
N GLY A 247 10.86 27.12 -35.02
CA GLY A 247 11.77 27.88 -34.18
C GLY A 247 12.72 27.01 -33.35
N ASP A 248 13.56 27.67 -32.55
CA ASP A 248 14.57 27.03 -31.71
C ASP A 248 14.01 26.63 -30.33
N ALA A 249 14.36 25.43 -29.88
CA ALA A 249 14.07 24.89 -28.55
C ALA A 249 15.03 25.42 -27.47
N SER A 250 16.12 26.12 -27.83
CA SER A 250 16.95 26.85 -26.87
C SER A 250 16.21 28.05 -26.23
N THR A 251 15.18 28.58 -26.90
CA THR A 251 14.39 29.73 -26.47
C THR A 251 12.99 29.31 -26.01
N PRO A 252 12.70 29.22 -24.70
CA PRO A 252 11.39 28.80 -24.19
C PRO A 252 10.31 29.86 -24.47
N MET A 253 9.13 29.40 -24.90
CA MET A 253 7.96 30.24 -25.11
C MET A 253 7.30 30.59 -23.78
N GLN A 254 7.39 31.85 -23.38
CA GLN A 254 6.83 32.37 -22.13
C GLN A 254 5.63 33.27 -22.41
N LEU A 255 4.49 32.98 -21.77
CA LEU A 255 3.28 33.80 -21.88
C LEU A 255 3.42 35.03 -20.97
N ALA A 256 3.43 36.21 -21.57
CA ALA A 256 3.58 37.47 -20.86
C ALA A 256 2.25 37.89 -20.19
N THR A 257 2.32 38.44 -18.97
CA THR A 257 1.14 38.83 -18.17
C THR A 257 0.88 40.34 -18.19
N ASP A 258 1.53 41.06 -19.10
CA ASP A 258 1.48 42.53 -19.28
C ASP A 258 1.13 42.96 -20.72
N ARG A 259 1.25 42.05 -21.69
CA ARG A 259 1.02 42.29 -23.12
C ARG A 259 0.48 41.05 -23.83
N GLU A 260 -0.15 41.24 -25.00
CA GLU A 260 -0.50 40.12 -25.88
C GLU A 260 0.73 39.29 -26.26
N THR A 261 0.57 37.97 -26.33
CA THR A 261 1.58 37.07 -26.89
C THR A 261 0.99 36.24 -28.01
N THR A 262 1.78 36.00 -29.07
CA THR A 262 1.36 35.19 -30.22
C THR A 262 2.03 33.82 -30.12
N VAL A 263 1.22 32.75 -30.10
CA VAL A 263 1.69 31.37 -30.00
C VAL A 263 1.39 30.64 -31.33
N THR A 264 2.39 29.96 -31.87
CA THR A 264 2.19 29.04 -32.99
C THR A 264 2.28 27.60 -32.46
N TRP A 265 1.24 26.81 -32.73
CA TRP A 265 1.15 25.41 -32.34
C TRP A 265 1.71 24.53 -33.46
N THR A 266 2.70 23.69 -33.15
CA THR A 266 3.37 22.83 -34.14
C THR A 266 3.60 21.41 -33.62
N TYR A 267 3.81 20.45 -34.52
CA TYR A 267 4.08 19.06 -34.16
C TYR A 267 5.02 18.37 -35.16
N GLY A 268 5.57 17.24 -34.73
CA GLY A 268 6.20 16.23 -35.57
C GLY A 268 5.55 14.87 -35.35
N VAL A 269 5.60 13.98 -36.34
CA VAL A 269 5.09 12.61 -36.26
C VAL A 269 6.19 11.65 -36.72
N TYR A 270 6.54 10.68 -35.87
CA TYR A 270 7.59 9.69 -36.14
C TYR A 270 7.08 8.28 -35.83
N TRP A 271 7.03 7.43 -36.85
CA TRP A 271 6.63 6.03 -36.73
C TRP A 271 7.83 5.17 -36.39
N ARG A 272 7.70 4.32 -35.37
CA ARG A 272 8.74 3.38 -34.93
C ARG A 272 8.19 1.96 -34.93
N GLU A 273 8.88 1.03 -35.58
CA GLU A 273 8.52 -0.39 -35.49
C GLU A 273 8.80 -0.92 -34.07
N SER A 274 7.93 -1.79 -33.57
CA SER A 274 7.99 -2.32 -32.20
C SER A 274 7.62 -3.81 -32.17
N PRO A 275 8.42 -4.67 -31.50
CA PRO A 275 8.14 -6.11 -31.42
C PRO A 275 6.97 -6.46 -30.48
N THR A 276 6.38 -5.48 -29.79
CA THR A 276 5.25 -5.70 -28.88
C THR A 276 3.97 -6.01 -29.64
N ALA A 277 3.48 -7.24 -29.53
CA ALA A 277 2.21 -7.66 -30.11
C ALA A 277 1.03 -6.81 -29.59
N TRP A 278 0.00 -6.63 -30.43
CA TRP A 278 -1.16 -5.78 -30.09
C TRP A 278 -1.87 -6.18 -28.78
N GLY A 279 -1.89 -7.47 -28.43
CA GLY A 279 -2.52 -7.95 -27.19
C GLY A 279 -1.84 -7.47 -25.90
N THR A 280 -0.52 -7.19 -25.92
CA THR A 280 0.26 -6.72 -24.77
C THR A 280 0.62 -5.23 -24.84
N ARG A 281 0.00 -4.48 -25.76
CA ARG A 281 0.30 -3.05 -25.98
C ARG A 281 0.07 -2.13 -24.78
N TRP A 282 -0.72 -2.57 -23.81
CA TRP A 282 -0.96 -1.83 -22.56
C TRP A 282 0.16 -1.98 -21.53
N ASP A 283 1.01 -3.01 -21.63
CA ASP A 283 2.05 -3.30 -20.63
C ASP A 283 3.06 -2.14 -20.50
N LYS A 284 3.30 -1.38 -21.59
CA LYS A 284 4.11 -0.14 -21.61
C LYS A 284 3.61 0.95 -20.65
N TYR A 285 2.31 0.92 -20.30
CA TYR A 285 1.63 1.91 -19.47
C TYR A 285 1.21 1.38 -18.09
N LEU A 286 1.25 0.06 -17.86
CA LEU A 286 0.75 -0.60 -16.65
C LEU A 286 1.89 -0.92 -15.65
N HIS A 287 2.79 0.04 -15.44
CA HIS A 287 3.92 -0.11 -14.53
C HIS A 287 3.46 -0.17 -13.06
N VAL A 288 3.69 -1.31 -12.40
CA VAL A 288 3.46 -1.48 -10.96
C VAL A 288 4.63 -0.87 -10.18
N PHE A 289 4.35 0.18 -9.42
CA PHE A 289 5.32 0.75 -8.48
C PHE A 289 5.50 -0.20 -7.28
N ASP A 290 6.75 -0.54 -6.97
CA ASP A 290 7.18 -1.23 -5.75
C ASP A 290 6.33 -2.44 -5.29
N PRO A 291 6.21 -3.51 -6.11
CA PRO A 291 5.44 -4.70 -5.75
C PRO A 291 5.92 -5.37 -4.45
N LYS A 292 7.18 -5.13 -4.04
CA LYS A 292 7.72 -5.50 -2.72
C LYS A 292 6.86 -4.96 -1.56
N ILE A 293 6.37 -3.72 -1.65
CA ILE A 293 5.58 -3.04 -0.60
C ILE A 293 4.19 -3.68 -0.46
N HIS A 294 3.54 -3.98 -1.58
CA HIS A 294 2.24 -4.66 -1.61
C HIS A 294 2.32 -6.06 -0.97
N TRP A 295 3.35 -6.84 -1.29
CA TRP A 295 3.58 -8.15 -0.66
C TRP A 295 3.88 -8.05 0.83
N PHE A 296 4.73 -7.12 1.26
CA PHE A 296 5.04 -6.87 2.67
C PHE A 296 3.78 -6.50 3.48
N SER A 297 2.97 -5.58 2.94
CA SER A 297 1.65 -5.21 3.47
C SER A 297 0.71 -6.41 3.63
N LEU A 298 0.57 -7.20 2.57
CA LEU A 298 -0.33 -8.35 2.52
C LEU A 298 0.07 -9.42 3.54
N ILE A 299 1.37 -9.72 3.64
CA ILE A 299 1.93 -10.69 4.59
C ILE A 299 1.70 -10.23 6.04
N ASN A 300 2.04 -8.99 6.37
CA ASN A 300 1.83 -8.45 7.71
C ASN A 300 0.34 -8.46 8.12
N SER A 301 -0.55 -8.08 7.20
CA SER A 301 -2.00 -8.07 7.42
C SER A 301 -2.56 -9.49 7.59
N ALA A 302 -2.05 -10.46 6.81
CA ALA A 302 -2.41 -11.87 6.95
C ALA A 302 -1.91 -12.47 8.28
N ILE A 303 -0.70 -12.13 8.73
CA ILE A 303 -0.17 -12.55 10.03
C ILE A 303 -1.07 -12.06 11.17
N ILE A 304 -1.45 -10.78 11.16
CA ILE A 304 -2.39 -10.20 12.14
C ILE A 304 -3.72 -10.94 12.12
N LEU A 305 -4.27 -11.23 10.93
CA LEU A 305 -5.52 -11.98 10.80
C LEU A 305 -5.40 -13.41 11.35
N VAL A 306 -4.28 -14.11 11.12
CA VAL A 306 -4.06 -15.46 11.65
C VAL A 306 -4.03 -15.44 13.17
N PHE A 307 -3.28 -14.52 13.80
CA PHE A 307 -3.26 -14.38 15.26
C PHE A 307 -4.64 -14.04 15.84
N LEU A 308 -5.38 -13.14 15.21
CA LEU A 308 -6.74 -12.77 15.62
C LEU A 308 -7.70 -13.97 15.51
N SER A 309 -7.65 -14.71 14.39
CA SER A 309 -8.50 -15.88 14.13
C SER A 309 -8.21 -17.02 15.09
N LEU A 310 -6.92 -17.31 15.35
CA LEU A 310 -6.50 -18.29 16.36
C LEU A 310 -6.95 -17.90 17.77
N THR A 311 -6.94 -16.60 18.09
CA THR A 311 -7.44 -16.10 19.38
C THR A 311 -8.95 -16.35 19.52
N VAL A 312 -9.74 -16.01 18.50
CA VAL A 312 -11.20 -16.26 18.50
C VAL A 312 -11.52 -17.75 18.56
N VAL A 313 -10.84 -18.59 17.77
CA VAL A 313 -11.01 -20.05 17.78
C VAL A 313 -10.61 -20.65 19.14
N SER A 314 -9.52 -20.19 19.75
CA SER A 314 -9.10 -20.61 21.10
C SER A 314 -10.13 -20.26 22.16
N ILE A 315 -10.72 -19.05 22.13
CA ILE A 315 -11.78 -18.63 23.05
C ILE A 315 -13.05 -19.49 22.85
N LEU A 316 -13.49 -19.68 21.61
CA LEU A 316 -14.68 -20.49 21.30
C LEU A 316 -14.48 -21.97 21.67
N TYR A 317 -13.30 -22.54 21.43
CA TYR A 317 -12.96 -23.91 21.82
C TYR A 317 -12.85 -24.07 23.34
N ARG A 318 -12.28 -23.10 24.06
CA ARG A 318 -12.25 -23.09 25.54
C ARG A 318 -13.65 -23.01 26.13
N ALA A 319 -14.52 -22.17 25.58
CA ALA A 319 -15.93 -22.09 25.98
C ALA A 319 -16.65 -23.43 25.76
N LEU A 320 -16.60 -23.95 24.52
CA LEU A 320 -17.23 -25.23 24.15
C LEU A 320 -16.71 -26.40 25.00
N LYS A 321 -15.40 -26.47 25.27
CA LYS A 321 -14.81 -27.51 26.12
C LYS A 321 -15.24 -27.39 27.58
N LYS A 322 -15.34 -26.16 28.13
CA LYS A 322 -15.85 -25.93 29.49
C LYS A 322 -17.32 -26.33 29.61
N ASP A 323 -18.12 -26.04 28.58
CA ASP A 323 -19.54 -26.41 28.55
C ASP A 323 -19.74 -27.93 28.42
N ILE A 324 -19.05 -28.62 27.51
CA ILE A 324 -19.12 -30.08 27.39
C ILE A 324 -18.67 -30.76 28.69
N ALA A 325 -17.59 -30.28 29.32
CA ALA A 325 -17.13 -30.81 30.61
C ALA A 325 -18.10 -30.53 31.78
N ARG A 326 -18.94 -29.48 31.70
CA ARG A 326 -20.03 -29.23 32.65
C ARG A 326 -21.20 -30.18 32.42
N TYR A 327 -21.65 -30.38 31.17
CA TYR A 327 -22.74 -31.30 30.86
C TYR A 327 -22.41 -32.75 31.23
N ASN A 328 -21.20 -33.23 30.91
CA ASN A 328 -20.78 -34.59 31.28
C ASN A 328 -20.70 -34.83 32.80
N ARG A 329 -20.62 -33.77 33.63
CA ARG A 329 -20.71 -33.88 35.09
C ARG A 329 -22.15 -33.93 35.60
N LEU A 330 -23.09 -33.27 34.93
CA LEU A 330 -24.52 -33.34 35.27
C LEU A 330 -25.08 -34.73 34.93
N ASP A 331 -24.68 -35.29 33.78
CA ASP A 331 -25.02 -36.65 33.33
C ASP A 331 -24.55 -37.75 34.32
N SER A 332 -23.41 -37.53 35.01
CA SER A 332 -22.99 -38.41 36.11
C SER A 332 -23.75 -38.21 37.42
N ILE A 333 -24.31 -37.03 37.67
CA ILE A 333 -25.07 -36.73 38.91
C ILE A 333 -26.50 -37.30 38.82
N ASP A 334 -27.14 -37.23 37.65
CA ASP A 334 -28.47 -37.85 37.39
C ASP A 334 -28.46 -39.39 37.61
N LEU A 335 -27.29 -40.02 37.54
CA LEU A 335 -27.11 -41.46 37.83
C LEU A 335 -26.82 -41.77 39.31
N GLU A 336 -26.34 -40.81 40.10
CA GLU A 336 -26.03 -40.99 41.53
C GLU A 336 -27.24 -40.70 42.44
N ASP A 337 -28.19 -39.85 42.01
CA ASP A 337 -29.37 -39.47 42.80
C ASP A 337 -30.38 -40.62 43.03
N PHE A 338 -30.21 -41.77 42.35
CA PHE A 338 -30.92 -43.01 42.66
C PHE A 338 -30.37 -43.76 43.89
N SER A 339 -29.22 -43.34 44.43
CA SER A 339 -28.60 -43.89 45.65
C SER A 339 -28.63 -42.86 46.79
N GLY A 340 -29.75 -42.81 47.50
CA GLY A 340 -30.05 -41.77 48.49
C GLY A 340 -29.18 -41.76 49.77
N THR A 341 -27.94 -41.28 49.65
CA THR A 341 -27.05 -40.92 50.77
C THR A 341 -26.60 -39.46 50.65
N SER A 342 -27.25 -38.58 51.41
CA SER A 342 -27.06 -37.13 51.35
C SER A 342 -25.70 -36.68 51.91
N ALA A 343 -24.78 -36.28 51.03
CA ALA A 343 -23.48 -35.68 51.42
C ALA A 343 -22.91 -34.64 50.43
N ALA A 344 -23.65 -34.23 49.39
CA ALA A 344 -23.14 -33.35 48.32
C ALA A 344 -24.06 -32.15 47.95
N LEU A 345 -25.17 -31.95 48.66
CA LEU A 345 -26.22 -30.99 48.28
C LEU A 345 -25.97 -29.56 48.80
N GLU A 346 -24.76 -29.02 48.64
CA GLU A 346 -24.45 -27.63 49.07
C GLU A 346 -23.57 -26.81 48.11
N ASP A 347 -22.95 -27.44 47.10
CA ASP A 347 -22.08 -26.75 46.10
C ASP A 347 -22.60 -26.88 44.65
N GLY A 348 -23.82 -27.43 44.48
CA GLY A 348 -24.37 -27.82 43.17
C GLY A 348 -25.01 -26.71 42.33
N VAL A 349 -25.23 -25.52 42.89
CA VAL A 349 -25.92 -24.39 42.22
C VAL A 349 -24.99 -23.19 42.05
N GLN A 350 -23.75 -23.43 41.62
CA GLN A 350 -22.84 -22.35 41.25
C GLN A 350 -23.29 -21.72 39.92
N GLU A 351 -23.80 -20.50 40.04
CA GLU A 351 -24.51 -19.69 39.05
C GLU A 351 -24.17 -19.99 37.58
N ASP A 352 -25.20 -20.20 36.75
CA ASP A 352 -25.07 -19.98 35.31
C ASP A 352 -24.61 -18.53 35.11
N SER A 353 -23.53 -18.34 34.37
CA SER A 353 -22.82 -17.05 34.33
C SER A 353 -22.84 -16.45 32.93
N GLY A 354 -23.00 -15.12 32.84
CA GLY A 354 -22.87 -14.37 31.60
C GLY A 354 -23.95 -14.70 30.56
N TRP A 355 -23.55 -15.35 29.46
CA TRP A 355 -24.42 -15.52 28.29
C TRP A 355 -25.59 -16.48 28.53
N LYS A 356 -25.45 -17.45 29.44
CA LYS A 356 -26.51 -18.45 29.72
C LYS A 356 -27.72 -17.83 30.45
N LEU A 357 -27.50 -16.92 31.40
CA LEU A 357 -28.61 -16.17 32.04
C LEU A 357 -29.39 -15.31 31.05
N VAL A 358 -28.74 -14.91 29.96
CA VAL A 358 -29.24 -13.91 29.02
C VAL A 358 -29.84 -14.54 27.76
N HIS A 359 -29.80 -15.87 27.59
CA HIS A 359 -30.29 -16.58 26.40
C HIS A 359 -31.73 -16.17 25.99
N GLY A 360 -32.64 -16.04 26.96
CA GLY A 360 -34.03 -15.62 26.75
C GLY A 360 -34.22 -14.13 26.40
N ASP A 361 -33.15 -13.32 26.42
CA ASP A 361 -33.18 -11.88 26.08
C ASP A 361 -32.34 -11.54 24.83
N VAL A 362 -31.41 -12.39 24.38
CA VAL A 362 -30.52 -12.15 23.21
C VAL A 362 -31.30 -11.82 21.92
N PHE A 363 -32.46 -12.45 21.71
CA PHE A 363 -33.27 -12.30 20.50
C PHE A 363 -34.37 -11.22 20.61
N ARG A 364 -34.33 -10.35 21.62
CA ARG A 364 -35.24 -9.19 21.69
C ARG A 364 -35.01 -8.24 20.51
N ALA A 365 -36.10 -7.76 19.91
CA ALA A 365 -36.05 -6.81 18.81
C ALA A 365 -35.25 -5.53 19.20
N PRO A 366 -34.31 -5.07 18.37
CA PRO A 366 -33.50 -3.89 18.68
C PRO A 366 -34.31 -2.59 18.58
N LYS A 367 -33.94 -1.62 19.41
CA LYS A 367 -34.40 -0.22 19.28
C LYS A 367 -34.12 0.24 17.84
N TYR A 368 -35.08 0.91 17.19
CA TYR A 368 -34.96 1.34 15.79
C TYR A 368 -34.69 0.21 14.76
N SER A 369 -35.26 -0.98 14.96
CA SER A 369 -35.12 -2.16 14.08
C SER A 369 -35.26 -1.87 12.57
N LEU A 370 -36.14 -0.94 12.20
CA LEU A 370 -36.36 -0.42 10.84
C LEU A 370 -35.10 0.18 10.20
N MET A 371 -34.35 1.01 10.94
CA MET A 371 -33.14 1.64 10.38
C MET A 371 -32.02 0.62 10.25
N LEU A 372 -31.94 -0.32 11.19
CA LEU A 372 -30.99 -1.42 11.12
C LEU A 372 -31.28 -2.33 9.90
N SER A 373 -32.53 -2.74 9.65
CA SER A 373 -32.86 -3.55 8.47
C SER A 373 -32.59 -2.83 7.15
N VAL A 374 -32.90 -1.53 7.05
CA VAL A 374 -32.60 -0.71 5.87
C VAL A 374 -31.09 -0.61 5.60
N PHE A 375 -30.26 -0.38 6.62
CA PHE A 375 -28.80 -0.35 6.44
C PHE A 375 -28.24 -1.74 6.11
N LEU A 376 -28.69 -2.81 6.77
CA LEU A 376 -28.24 -4.18 6.49
C LEU A 376 -28.64 -4.65 5.07
N GLY A 377 -29.79 -4.21 4.56
CA GLY A 377 -30.17 -4.42 3.16
C GLY A 377 -29.19 -3.74 2.20
N ASN A 378 -28.94 -2.44 2.40
CA ASN A 378 -28.01 -1.69 1.56
C ASN A 378 -26.57 -2.22 1.65
N GLY A 379 -26.11 -2.65 2.83
CA GLY A 379 -24.79 -3.25 3.00
C GLY A 379 -24.67 -4.64 2.37
N ALA A 380 -25.73 -5.45 2.35
CA ALA A 380 -25.73 -6.72 1.62
C ALA A 380 -25.70 -6.51 0.09
N GLN A 381 -26.41 -5.49 -0.40
CA GLN A 381 -26.35 -5.06 -1.81
C GLN A 381 -24.94 -4.56 -2.18
N LEU A 382 -24.33 -3.71 -1.35
CA LEU A 382 -22.94 -3.24 -1.52
C LEU A 382 -21.94 -4.42 -1.44
N PHE A 383 -22.11 -5.35 -0.52
CA PHE A 383 -21.24 -6.52 -0.36
C PHE A 383 -21.20 -7.38 -1.64
N VAL A 384 -22.37 -7.77 -2.16
CA VAL A 384 -22.41 -8.58 -3.38
C VAL A 384 -21.95 -7.78 -4.61
N MET A 385 -22.28 -6.49 -4.69
CA MET A 385 -21.83 -5.60 -5.76
C MET A 385 -20.30 -5.45 -5.78
N THR A 386 -19.66 -5.19 -4.64
CA THR A 386 -18.20 -5.09 -4.53
C THR A 386 -17.53 -6.42 -4.84
N GLY A 387 -18.00 -7.52 -4.24
CA GLY A 387 -17.44 -8.86 -4.51
C GLY A 387 -17.52 -9.27 -5.98
N ALA A 388 -18.66 -9.03 -6.64
CA ALA A 388 -18.84 -9.32 -8.06
C ALA A 388 -17.99 -8.41 -8.97
N THR A 389 -17.87 -7.11 -8.64
CA THR A 389 -17.01 -6.18 -9.38
C THR A 389 -15.55 -6.62 -9.33
N ILE A 390 -15.06 -6.96 -8.14
CA ILE A 390 -13.67 -7.43 -7.96
C ILE A 390 -13.46 -8.79 -8.64
N ALA A 391 -14.44 -9.71 -8.60
CA ALA A 391 -14.36 -10.99 -9.31
C ALA A 391 -14.29 -10.82 -10.84
N PHE A 392 -15.06 -9.90 -11.43
CA PHE A 392 -14.95 -9.58 -12.87
C PHE A 392 -13.65 -8.87 -13.23
N ALA A 393 -13.07 -8.08 -12.33
CA ALA A 393 -11.73 -7.52 -12.52
C ALA A 393 -10.63 -8.59 -12.44
N LEU A 394 -10.72 -9.53 -11.50
CA LEU A 394 -9.82 -10.68 -11.36
C LEU A 394 -9.83 -11.59 -12.59
N LEU A 395 -11.00 -11.76 -13.23
CA LEU A 395 -11.17 -12.51 -14.48
C LEU A 395 -10.78 -11.72 -15.75
N GLY A 396 -10.25 -10.49 -15.61
CA GLY A 396 -9.78 -9.65 -16.72
C GLY A 396 -10.87 -8.97 -17.55
N PHE A 397 -12.15 -9.13 -17.20
CA PHE A 397 -13.27 -8.47 -17.92
C PHE A 397 -13.30 -6.94 -17.72
N LEU A 398 -12.68 -6.43 -16.64
CA LEU A 398 -12.54 -4.99 -16.35
C LEU A 398 -11.09 -4.52 -16.57
N SER A 399 -10.58 -4.71 -17.79
CA SER A 399 -9.26 -4.18 -18.18
C SER A 399 -9.26 -2.65 -18.32
N PRO A 400 -8.19 -1.93 -17.91
CA PRO A 400 -7.98 -0.51 -18.19
C PRO A 400 -8.09 -0.12 -19.67
N SER A 401 -7.97 -1.09 -20.60
CA SER A 401 -8.17 -0.84 -22.03
C SER A 401 -9.59 -0.39 -22.41
N ASN A 402 -10.59 -0.70 -21.58
CA ASN A 402 -11.99 -0.35 -21.79
C ASN A 402 -12.38 0.82 -20.86
N ARG A 403 -12.21 2.05 -21.34
CA ARG A 403 -12.45 3.30 -20.58
C ARG A 403 -13.88 3.36 -20.03
N GLY A 404 -14.02 3.77 -18.77
CA GLY A 404 -15.33 3.87 -18.10
C GLY A 404 -16.07 2.55 -17.84
N SER A 405 -15.55 1.40 -18.27
CA SER A 405 -16.18 0.08 -18.08
C SER A 405 -16.42 -0.27 -16.62
N LEU A 406 -15.41 -0.06 -15.76
CA LEU A 406 -15.48 -0.29 -14.32
C LEU A 406 -16.63 0.49 -13.67
N GLY A 407 -16.77 1.79 -13.97
CA GLY A 407 -17.87 2.61 -13.45
C GLY A 407 -19.23 2.18 -13.98
N SER A 408 -19.31 1.86 -15.28
CA SER A 408 -20.53 1.38 -15.92
C SER A 408 -21.01 0.04 -15.33
N VAL A 409 -20.10 -0.91 -15.14
CA VAL A 409 -20.38 -2.22 -14.53
C VAL A 409 -20.71 -2.08 -13.04
N MET A 410 -20.06 -1.18 -12.30
CA MET A 410 -20.43 -0.89 -10.91
C MET A 410 -21.87 -0.38 -10.79
N ILE A 411 -22.32 0.52 -11.67
CA ILE A 411 -23.70 1.02 -11.70
C ILE A 411 -24.68 -0.10 -12.05
N ILE A 412 -24.38 -0.91 -13.07
CA ILE A 412 -25.22 -2.04 -13.51
C ILE A 412 -25.34 -3.07 -12.38
N LEU A 413 -24.23 -3.52 -11.79
CA LEU A 413 -24.25 -4.47 -10.68
C LEU A 413 -24.98 -3.91 -9.45
N TYR A 414 -24.78 -2.63 -9.11
CA TYR A 414 -25.50 -2.01 -7.99
C TYR A 414 -27.02 -2.02 -8.19
N THR A 415 -27.50 -1.72 -9.40
CA THR A 415 -28.95 -1.72 -9.71
C THR A 415 -29.53 -3.13 -9.76
N LEU A 416 -28.82 -4.10 -10.33
CA LEU A 416 -29.24 -5.51 -10.38
C LEU A 416 -29.28 -6.18 -8.99
N PHE A 417 -28.34 -5.85 -8.09
CA PHE A 417 -28.35 -6.38 -6.72
C PHE A 417 -29.32 -5.65 -5.77
N GLY A 418 -30.11 -4.68 -6.27
CA GLY A 418 -31.23 -4.07 -5.53
C GLY A 418 -32.23 -5.10 -4.96
N PHE A 419 -32.42 -6.22 -5.66
CA PHE A 419 -33.21 -7.37 -5.19
C PHE A 419 -32.65 -7.96 -3.88
N ILE A 420 -31.33 -8.15 -3.80
CA ILE A 420 -30.66 -8.72 -2.63
C ILE A 420 -30.81 -7.79 -1.42
N GLY A 421 -30.65 -6.48 -1.62
CA GLY A 421 -30.83 -5.50 -0.56
C GLY A 421 -32.28 -5.44 -0.04
N GLY A 422 -33.26 -5.42 -0.95
CA GLY A 422 -34.68 -5.49 -0.60
C GLY A 422 -35.05 -6.76 0.16
N TYR A 423 -34.63 -7.92 -0.36
CA TYR A 423 -34.85 -9.22 0.27
C TYR A 423 -34.25 -9.27 1.68
N THR A 424 -32.99 -8.86 1.83
CA THR A 424 -32.26 -8.91 3.10
C THR A 424 -32.89 -7.99 4.14
N SER A 425 -33.23 -6.76 3.76
CA SER A 425 -33.93 -5.80 4.62
C SER A 425 -35.27 -6.37 5.11
N ALA A 426 -36.11 -6.87 4.21
CA ALA A 426 -37.42 -7.44 4.56
C ALA A 426 -37.30 -8.67 5.47
N ARG A 427 -36.34 -9.57 5.20
CA ARG A 427 -36.07 -10.77 6.00
C ARG A 427 -35.66 -10.43 7.43
N VAL A 428 -34.75 -9.46 7.61
CA VAL A 428 -34.31 -8.99 8.92
C VAL A 428 -35.43 -8.26 9.66
N TYR A 429 -36.13 -7.32 9.00
CA TYR A 429 -37.21 -6.56 9.61
C TYR A 429 -38.37 -7.46 10.09
N LYS A 430 -38.76 -8.45 9.29
CA LYS A 430 -39.78 -9.45 9.67
C LYS A 430 -39.32 -10.32 10.84
N SER A 431 -38.04 -10.68 10.90
CA SER A 431 -37.48 -11.49 12.00
C SER A 431 -37.38 -10.70 13.33
N PHE A 432 -37.39 -9.37 13.26
CA PHE A 432 -37.57 -8.49 14.43
C PHE A 432 -39.03 -8.19 14.80
N GLY A 433 -40.01 -8.82 14.15
CA GLY A 433 -41.44 -8.55 14.39
C GLY A 433 -41.90 -7.15 13.94
N GLY A 434 -41.22 -6.53 12.97
CA GLY A 434 -41.52 -5.18 12.51
C GLY A 434 -42.83 -5.06 11.73
N GLU A 435 -43.78 -4.29 12.25
CA GLU A 435 -45.12 -4.12 11.67
C GLU A 435 -45.15 -3.17 10.45
N SER A 436 -44.29 -2.14 10.41
CA SER A 436 -44.30 -1.07 9.40
C SER A 436 -43.70 -1.50 8.05
N TRP A 437 -44.05 -2.69 7.56
CA TRP A 437 -43.45 -3.33 6.39
C TRP A 437 -43.44 -2.43 5.14
N LYS A 438 -44.53 -1.71 4.85
CA LYS A 438 -44.63 -0.78 3.71
C LYS A 438 -43.51 0.26 3.71
N LEU A 439 -43.19 0.78 4.89
CA LEU A 439 -42.19 1.83 5.09
C LEU A 439 -40.77 1.24 5.02
N ASN A 440 -40.57 -0.01 5.47
CA ASN A 440 -39.32 -0.74 5.23
C ASN A 440 -39.07 -1.00 3.73
N ILE A 441 -40.10 -1.39 2.96
CA ILE A 441 -39.99 -1.54 1.49
C ILE A 441 -39.61 -0.20 0.84
N GLY A 442 -40.28 0.89 1.22
CA GLY A 442 -40.00 2.22 0.67
C GLY A 442 -38.61 2.75 1.02
N LEU A 443 -38.19 2.69 2.29
CA LEU A 443 -36.90 3.25 2.71
C LEU A 443 -35.68 2.46 2.21
N THR A 444 -35.81 1.15 1.95
CA THR A 444 -34.66 0.32 1.58
C THR A 444 -33.93 0.82 0.32
N PRO A 445 -34.57 1.02 -0.84
CA PRO A 445 -33.92 1.57 -2.03
C PRO A 445 -33.83 3.11 -2.03
N LEU A 446 -34.47 3.81 -1.08
CA LEU A 446 -34.52 5.28 -1.06
C LEU A 446 -33.50 5.95 -0.13
N LEU A 447 -33.25 5.41 1.07
CA LEU A 447 -32.49 6.14 2.10
C LEU A 447 -31.02 6.34 1.74
N VAL A 448 -30.31 5.25 1.41
CA VAL A 448 -28.87 5.29 1.14
C VAL A 448 -28.58 5.86 -0.26
N PRO A 449 -29.24 5.43 -1.35
CA PRO A 449 -29.11 6.10 -2.65
C PRO A 449 -29.51 7.57 -2.62
N GLY A 450 -30.58 7.94 -1.89
CA GLY A 450 -31.01 9.32 -1.77
C GLY A 450 -29.95 10.22 -1.14
N LEU A 451 -29.24 9.74 -0.12
CA LEU A 451 -28.09 10.45 0.46
C LEU A 451 -26.94 10.54 -0.55
N VAL A 452 -26.57 9.43 -1.21
CA VAL A 452 -25.50 9.39 -2.22
C VAL A 452 -25.76 10.39 -3.35
N PHE A 453 -26.95 10.40 -3.93
CA PHE A 453 -27.35 11.36 -4.95
C PHE A 453 -27.35 12.80 -4.42
N SER A 454 -27.90 13.05 -3.24
CA SER A 454 -27.93 14.41 -2.66
C SER A 454 -26.52 14.98 -2.45
N THR A 455 -25.60 14.17 -1.92
CA THR A 455 -24.18 14.56 -1.80
C THR A 455 -23.54 14.77 -3.17
N PHE A 456 -23.77 13.87 -4.13
CA PHE A 456 -23.23 13.98 -5.48
C PHE A 456 -23.72 15.24 -6.23
N PHE A 457 -25.01 15.56 -6.19
CA PHE A 457 -25.56 16.80 -6.75
C PHE A 457 -24.94 18.05 -6.10
N LEU A 458 -24.80 18.06 -4.77
CA LEU A 458 -24.18 19.17 -4.04
C LEU A 458 -22.71 19.38 -4.43
N LEU A 459 -21.93 18.30 -4.58
CA LEU A 459 -20.54 18.39 -5.02
C LEU A 459 -20.42 18.80 -6.48
N ASN A 460 -21.29 18.29 -7.36
CA ASN A 460 -21.30 18.66 -8.78
C ASN A 460 -21.66 20.13 -9.02
N PHE A 461 -22.47 20.74 -8.15
CA PHE A 461 -22.74 22.18 -8.19
C PHE A 461 -21.45 23.01 -8.06
N PHE A 462 -20.51 22.61 -7.18
CA PHE A 462 -19.21 23.28 -7.07
C PHE A 462 -18.34 23.11 -8.32
N LEU A 463 -18.49 22.01 -9.07
CA LEU A 463 -17.80 21.78 -10.35
C LEU A 463 -18.39 22.66 -11.47
N TRP A 464 -19.72 22.79 -11.56
CA TRP A 464 -20.39 23.72 -12.48
C TRP A 464 -20.00 25.19 -12.20
N VAL A 465 -20.03 25.63 -10.94
CA VAL A 465 -19.62 26.99 -10.54
C VAL A 465 -18.15 27.28 -10.87
N LYS A 466 -17.31 26.23 -11.03
CA LYS A 466 -15.91 26.36 -11.46
C LYS A 466 -15.66 26.21 -12.97
N GLY A 467 -16.68 25.90 -13.78
CA GLY A 467 -16.50 25.64 -15.22
C GLY A 467 -15.69 24.38 -15.51
N SER A 468 -15.71 23.38 -14.62
CA SER A 468 -14.91 22.16 -14.74
C SER A 468 -15.49 21.18 -15.75
N SER A 469 -14.64 20.56 -16.56
CA SER A 469 -15.02 19.43 -17.44
C SER A 469 -15.50 18.21 -16.65
N GLY A 470 -14.95 18.00 -15.46
CA GLY A 470 -15.35 16.95 -14.52
C GLY A 470 -16.74 17.14 -13.93
N ALA A 471 -17.38 18.29 -14.16
CA ALA A 471 -18.80 18.43 -13.84
C ALA A 471 -19.62 17.48 -14.73
N VAL A 472 -20.41 16.62 -14.12
CA VAL A 472 -21.29 15.69 -14.84
C VAL A 472 -22.49 16.47 -15.42
N PRO A 473 -22.84 16.28 -16.70
CA PRO A 473 -23.97 16.99 -17.31
C PRO A 473 -25.30 16.66 -16.64
N PHE A 474 -26.19 17.66 -16.49
CA PHE A 474 -27.50 17.48 -15.86
C PHE A 474 -28.30 16.33 -16.49
N THR A 475 -28.26 16.20 -17.82
CA THR A 475 -28.88 15.08 -18.56
C THR A 475 -28.40 13.72 -18.09
N THR A 476 -27.09 13.54 -17.90
CA THR A 476 -26.51 12.29 -17.39
C THR A 476 -26.98 12.00 -15.97
N MET A 477 -27.08 13.03 -15.11
CA MET A 477 -27.58 12.87 -13.74
C MET A 477 -29.06 12.42 -13.73
N VAL A 478 -29.89 13.01 -14.60
CA VAL A 478 -31.29 12.58 -14.80
C VAL A 478 -31.36 11.14 -15.30
N VAL A 479 -30.48 10.72 -16.22
CA VAL A 479 -30.41 9.33 -16.69
C VAL A 479 -30.05 8.35 -15.57
N VAL A 480 -29.07 8.65 -14.72
CA VAL A 480 -28.70 7.76 -13.58
C VAL A 480 -29.84 7.68 -12.55
N VAL A 481 -30.50 8.81 -12.25
CA VAL A 481 -31.67 8.84 -11.36
C VAL A 481 -32.86 8.07 -11.96
N ALA A 482 -33.08 8.17 -13.27
CA ALA A 482 -34.10 7.39 -13.98
C ALA A 482 -33.80 5.89 -13.96
N ILE A 483 -32.56 5.47 -14.19
CA ILE A 483 -32.11 4.07 -14.08
C ILE A 483 -32.39 3.53 -12.66
N TRP A 484 -32.10 4.31 -11.62
CA TRP A 484 -32.40 3.94 -10.24
C TRP A 484 -33.90 3.79 -9.95
N PHE A 485 -34.74 4.75 -10.38
CA PHE A 485 -36.19 4.66 -10.19
C PHE A 485 -36.88 3.59 -11.04
N VAL A 486 -36.42 3.35 -12.27
CA VAL A 486 -37.05 2.41 -13.22
C VAL A 486 -36.61 0.97 -12.98
N ILE A 487 -35.36 0.75 -12.57
CA ILE A 487 -34.79 -0.59 -12.37
C ILE A 487 -34.64 -0.90 -10.88
N SER A 488 -33.76 -0.17 -10.18
CA SER A 488 -33.33 -0.54 -8.82
C SER A 488 -34.45 -0.51 -7.78
N VAL A 489 -35.33 0.50 -7.84
CA VAL A 489 -36.49 0.61 -6.93
C VAL A 489 -37.47 -0.56 -7.12
N PRO A 490 -38.02 -0.86 -8.32
CA PRO A 490 -38.84 -2.05 -8.55
C PRO A 490 -38.17 -3.37 -8.19
N LEU A 491 -36.87 -3.54 -8.47
CA LEU A 491 -36.14 -4.76 -8.12
C LEU A 491 -36.03 -4.95 -6.60
N SER A 492 -35.80 -3.86 -5.85
CA SER A 492 -35.78 -3.88 -4.40
C SER A 492 -37.17 -4.11 -3.78
N PHE A 493 -38.23 -3.59 -4.41
CA PHE A 493 -39.61 -3.90 -4.04
C PHE A 493 -39.91 -5.40 -4.26
N ALA A 494 -39.49 -5.98 -5.40
CA ALA A 494 -39.65 -7.41 -5.69
C ALA A 494 -38.88 -8.30 -4.70
N GLY A 495 -37.62 -7.94 -4.39
CA GLY A 495 -36.81 -8.61 -3.36
C GLY A 495 -37.49 -8.56 -1.99
N SER A 496 -37.97 -7.39 -1.59
CA SER A 496 -38.66 -7.20 -0.32
C SER A 496 -39.98 -7.99 -0.24
N TRP A 497 -40.74 -8.04 -1.34
CA TRP A 497 -41.98 -8.81 -1.44
C TRP A 497 -41.76 -10.32 -1.27
N VAL A 498 -40.69 -10.86 -1.88
CA VAL A 498 -40.24 -12.24 -1.64
C VAL A 498 -39.79 -12.41 -0.18
N GLY A 499 -39.01 -11.47 0.36
CA GLY A 499 -38.50 -11.51 1.73
C GLY A 499 -39.59 -11.53 2.80
N PHE A 500 -40.65 -10.75 2.63
CA PHE A 500 -41.81 -10.73 3.53
C PHE A 500 -42.72 -11.96 3.38
N ARG A 501 -42.76 -12.60 2.21
CA ARG A 501 -43.51 -13.87 2.01
C ARG A 501 -42.86 -15.06 2.69
N GLN A 502 -41.52 -15.11 2.76
CA GLN A 502 -40.80 -16.19 3.45
C GLN A 502 -41.06 -16.18 4.96
N GLN A 503 -40.99 -17.36 5.61
CA GLN A 503 -41.15 -17.46 7.07
C GLN A 503 -40.04 -16.70 7.81
N PRO A 504 -40.33 -15.99 8.92
CA PRO A 504 -39.30 -15.28 9.69
C PRO A 504 -38.22 -16.25 10.17
N VAL A 505 -37.00 -15.76 10.42
CA VAL A 505 -35.98 -16.58 11.09
C VAL A 505 -36.40 -16.72 12.55
N ALA A 506 -36.98 -17.88 12.88
CA ALA A 506 -37.39 -18.17 14.25
C ALA A 506 -36.15 -18.25 15.15
N PRO A 507 -36.13 -17.56 16.31
CA PRO A 507 -35.03 -17.69 17.24
C PRO A 507 -35.00 -19.10 17.85
N PRO A 508 -33.82 -19.70 18.09
CA PRO A 508 -33.68 -21.04 18.65
C PRO A 508 -34.22 -21.19 20.09
N VAL A 509 -34.41 -20.07 20.80
CA VAL A 509 -35.00 -20.03 22.15
C VAL A 509 -36.11 -18.98 22.22
N ARG A 510 -37.14 -19.25 23.03
CA ARG A 510 -38.25 -18.32 23.26
C ARG A 510 -37.76 -17.12 24.07
N THR A 511 -38.22 -15.92 23.70
CA THR A 511 -37.91 -14.70 24.46
C THR A 511 -38.73 -14.58 25.75
N ASN A 512 -38.07 -14.15 26.82
CA ASN A 512 -38.71 -13.83 28.10
C ASN A 512 -39.68 -12.65 27.94
N GLN A 513 -40.71 -12.57 28.77
CA GLN A 513 -41.65 -11.43 28.72
C GLN A 513 -40.99 -10.19 29.32
N ILE A 514 -40.59 -10.26 30.59
CA ILE A 514 -39.93 -9.19 31.33
C ILE A 514 -38.43 -9.14 30.96
N PRO A 515 -37.87 -7.98 30.54
CA PRO A 515 -36.45 -7.84 30.26
C PRO A 515 -35.63 -7.84 31.56
N ARG A 516 -34.53 -8.60 31.58
CA ARG A 516 -33.59 -8.60 32.70
C ARG A 516 -32.84 -7.25 32.76
N GLN A 517 -32.55 -6.79 33.98
CA GLN A 517 -31.73 -5.60 34.18
C GLN A 517 -30.27 -5.91 33.79
N ILE A 518 -29.63 -4.99 33.07
CA ILE A 518 -28.24 -5.17 32.61
C ILE A 518 -27.31 -4.60 33.68
N PRO A 519 -26.32 -5.36 34.19
CA PRO A 519 -25.38 -4.86 35.19
C PRO A 519 -24.46 -3.75 34.65
N PRO A 520 -23.86 -2.91 35.52
CA PRO A 520 -22.97 -1.83 35.12
C PRO A 520 -21.62 -2.37 34.60
N GLY A 521 -21.56 -2.68 33.31
CA GLY A 521 -20.38 -3.23 32.65
C GLY A 521 -19.14 -2.32 32.67
N THR A 522 -17.97 -2.94 32.49
CA THR A 522 -16.65 -2.29 32.58
C THR A 522 -16.48 -1.14 31.56
N THR A 523 -15.57 -0.21 31.85
CA THR A 523 -15.39 1.02 31.06
C THR A 523 -15.10 0.76 29.57
N TRP A 524 -14.35 -0.28 29.23
CA TRP A 524 -14.05 -0.65 27.85
C TRP A 524 -15.26 -1.25 27.11
N LEU A 525 -16.14 -1.96 27.83
CA LEU A 525 -17.40 -2.50 27.31
C LEU A 525 -18.53 -1.44 27.24
N ARG A 526 -18.24 -0.16 27.46
CA ARG A 526 -19.14 0.95 27.12
C ARG A 526 -19.21 1.15 25.59
N PRO A 527 -20.29 1.74 25.03
CA PRO A 527 -20.48 1.81 23.58
C PRO A 527 -19.32 2.45 22.81
N ILE A 528 -18.93 3.68 23.16
CA ILE A 528 -17.93 4.44 22.39
C ILE A 528 -16.53 3.80 22.45
N PRO A 529 -15.96 3.43 23.63
CA PRO A 529 -14.64 2.81 23.69
C PRO A 529 -14.57 1.49 22.93
N SER A 530 -15.57 0.60 23.08
CA SER A 530 -15.59 -0.68 22.36
C SER A 530 -15.70 -0.53 20.85
N MET A 531 -16.50 0.42 20.34
CA MET A 531 -16.66 0.63 18.90
C MET A 531 -15.38 1.18 18.24
N LEU A 532 -14.74 2.18 18.84
CA LEU A 532 -13.47 2.75 18.34
C LEU A 532 -12.38 1.67 18.28
N LEU A 533 -12.18 0.97 19.40
CA LEU A 533 -11.16 -0.05 19.57
C LEU A 533 -11.31 -1.19 18.54
N VAL A 534 -12.54 -1.67 18.34
CA VAL A 534 -12.84 -2.75 17.39
C VAL A 534 -12.75 -2.29 15.94
N GLY A 535 -13.11 -1.03 15.63
CA GLY A 535 -13.00 -0.46 14.30
C GLY A 535 -11.56 -0.24 13.82
N LEU A 536 -10.60 -0.08 14.74
CA LEU A 536 -9.18 0.11 14.41
C LEU A 536 -8.56 -1.11 13.72
N LEU A 537 -8.94 -2.33 14.10
CA LEU A 537 -8.31 -3.56 13.61
C LEU A 537 -8.61 -3.86 12.12
N PRO A 538 -9.87 -3.78 11.64
CA PRO A 538 -10.16 -3.87 10.20
C PRO A 538 -9.53 -2.74 9.37
N PHE A 539 -9.37 -1.54 9.96
CA PHE A 539 -8.67 -0.44 9.29
C PHE A 539 -7.17 -0.73 9.12
N ALA A 540 -6.50 -1.23 10.17
CA ALA A 540 -5.08 -1.60 10.10
C ALA A 540 -4.81 -2.64 9.00
N ALA A 541 -5.70 -3.63 8.85
CA ALA A 541 -5.60 -4.69 7.85
C ALA A 541 -5.80 -4.24 6.38
N ILE A 542 -6.19 -2.98 6.13
CA ILE A 542 -6.39 -2.43 4.77
C ILE A 542 -5.61 -1.13 4.53
N PHE A 543 -4.91 -0.60 5.53
CA PHE A 543 -4.35 0.75 5.54
C PHE A 543 -3.45 1.08 4.34
N VAL A 544 -2.57 0.15 3.97
CA VAL A 544 -1.61 0.34 2.87
C VAL A 544 -2.29 0.30 1.50
N GLU A 545 -3.19 -0.65 1.25
CA GLU A 545 -3.96 -0.66 -0.01
C GLU A 545 -4.89 0.56 -0.10
N LEU A 546 -5.45 1.03 1.02
CA LEU A 546 -6.21 2.29 1.05
C LEU A 546 -5.33 3.49 0.63
N PHE A 547 -4.05 3.54 1.03
CA PHE A 547 -3.12 4.57 0.55
C PHE A 547 -2.88 4.48 -0.97
N PHE A 548 -2.73 3.27 -1.52
CA PHE A 548 -2.56 3.08 -2.98
C PHE A 548 -3.85 3.39 -3.76
N ILE A 549 -5.02 2.99 -3.27
CA ILE A 549 -6.33 3.30 -3.86
C ILE A 549 -6.57 4.81 -3.87
N MET A 550 -6.32 5.50 -2.75
CA MET A 550 -6.42 6.97 -2.69
C MET A 550 -5.45 7.64 -3.65
N SER A 551 -4.21 7.14 -3.74
CA SER A 551 -3.22 7.67 -4.69
C SER A 551 -3.62 7.44 -6.15
N SER A 552 -4.24 6.31 -6.47
CA SER A 552 -4.80 6.01 -7.80
C SER A 552 -5.93 6.97 -8.16
N ILE A 553 -6.91 7.14 -7.27
CA ILE A 553 -8.10 7.99 -7.49
C ILE A 553 -7.72 9.46 -7.68
N TRP A 554 -6.80 9.99 -6.87
CA TRP A 554 -6.52 11.43 -6.85
C TRP A 554 -5.36 11.87 -7.76
N PHE A 555 -4.36 11.01 -8.02
CA PHE A 555 -3.23 11.33 -8.91
C PHE A 555 -3.38 10.71 -10.31
N SER A 556 -4.56 10.17 -10.66
CA SER A 556 -4.86 9.53 -11.95
C SER A 556 -3.91 8.37 -12.35
N LYS A 557 -3.21 7.77 -11.38
CA LYS A 557 -2.33 6.61 -11.62
C LYS A 557 -3.18 5.34 -11.76
N VAL A 558 -2.97 4.56 -12.83
CA VAL A 558 -3.71 3.30 -13.04
C VAL A 558 -3.23 2.22 -12.06
N TYR A 559 -4.09 1.86 -11.10
CA TYR A 559 -3.90 0.70 -10.24
C TYR A 559 -4.50 -0.54 -10.93
N TYR A 560 -3.64 -1.48 -11.33
CA TYR A 560 -4.05 -2.71 -12.06
C TYR A 560 -3.97 -3.99 -11.19
N MET A 561 -3.68 -3.85 -9.89
CA MET A 561 -3.40 -4.98 -9.00
C MET A 561 -4.67 -5.66 -8.44
N PHE A 562 -5.63 -5.98 -9.30
CA PHE A 562 -6.93 -6.56 -8.92
C PHE A 562 -6.83 -7.86 -8.10
N GLY A 563 -5.77 -8.65 -8.29
CA GLY A 563 -5.49 -9.83 -7.47
C GLY A 563 -5.22 -9.48 -5.99
N PHE A 564 -4.46 -8.42 -5.72
CA PHE A 564 -4.20 -7.94 -4.36
C PHE A 564 -5.47 -7.35 -3.74
N LEU A 565 -6.23 -6.58 -4.54
CA LEU A 565 -7.54 -6.06 -4.13
C LEU A 565 -8.52 -7.18 -3.71
N PHE A 566 -8.54 -8.30 -4.43
CA PHE A 566 -9.35 -9.47 -4.09
C PHE A 566 -8.92 -10.12 -2.77
N LEU A 567 -7.61 -10.34 -2.57
CA LEU A 567 -7.08 -10.91 -1.33
C LEU A 567 -7.36 -9.99 -0.14
N CYS A 568 -7.11 -8.68 -0.26
CA CYS A 568 -7.38 -7.70 0.78
C CYS A 568 -8.88 -7.54 1.08
N TYR A 569 -9.77 -7.67 0.08
CA TYR A 569 -11.21 -7.75 0.31
C TYR A 569 -11.58 -8.98 1.15
N GLY A 570 -10.99 -10.15 0.86
CA GLY A 570 -11.12 -11.35 1.68
C GLY A 570 -10.62 -11.16 3.12
N LEU A 571 -9.41 -10.63 3.30
CA LEU A 571 -8.82 -10.33 4.62
C LEU A 571 -9.72 -9.37 5.42
N MET A 572 -10.23 -8.32 4.78
CA MET A 572 -11.15 -7.36 5.41
C MET A 572 -12.44 -8.03 5.92
N ILE A 573 -13.03 -8.93 5.14
CA ILE A 573 -14.26 -9.65 5.52
C ILE A 573 -14.03 -10.49 6.78
N VAL A 574 -12.97 -11.32 6.80
CA VAL A 574 -12.67 -12.20 7.94
C VAL A 574 -12.27 -11.37 9.17
N THR A 575 -11.50 -10.29 8.98
CA THR A 575 -11.16 -9.37 10.08
C THR A 575 -12.41 -8.75 10.69
N CYS A 576 -13.30 -8.16 9.86
CA CYS A 576 -14.56 -7.56 10.33
C CYS A 576 -15.43 -8.56 11.10
N ALA A 577 -15.57 -9.78 10.57
CA ALA A 577 -16.36 -10.85 11.20
C ALA A 577 -15.77 -11.28 12.55
N ALA A 578 -14.47 -11.53 12.62
CA ALA A 578 -13.79 -12.03 13.82
C ALA A 578 -13.79 -10.98 14.96
N VAL A 579 -13.55 -9.70 14.66
CA VAL A 579 -13.52 -8.65 15.70
C VAL A 579 -14.91 -8.35 16.28
N THR A 580 -15.99 -8.42 15.48
CA THR A 580 -17.36 -8.24 16.02
C THR A 580 -17.87 -9.47 16.74
N ILE A 581 -17.52 -10.68 16.28
CA ILE A 581 -17.73 -11.92 17.04
C ILE A 581 -17.11 -11.81 18.43
N LEU A 582 -15.85 -11.38 18.52
CA LEU A 582 -15.14 -11.23 19.80
C LEU A 582 -15.80 -10.18 20.71
N LEU A 583 -16.18 -9.02 20.17
CA LEU A 583 -16.91 -7.99 20.92
C LEU A 583 -18.26 -8.50 21.43
N VAL A 584 -19.04 -9.16 20.58
CA VAL A 584 -20.38 -9.66 20.93
C VAL A 584 -20.29 -10.79 21.95
N TYR A 585 -19.27 -11.65 21.88
CA TYR A 585 -18.98 -12.64 22.91
C TYR A 585 -18.74 -11.98 24.28
N PHE A 586 -17.82 -11.01 24.39
CA PHE A 586 -17.58 -10.30 25.65
C PHE A 586 -18.79 -9.48 26.13
N LEU A 587 -19.62 -8.98 25.21
CA LEU A 587 -20.86 -8.27 25.54
C LEU A 587 -21.92 -9.21 26.15
N LEU A 588 -22.02 -10.45 25.65
CA LEU A 588 -22.90 -11.47 26.21
C LEU A 588 -22.35 -12.05 27.53
N CYS A 589 -21.03 -12.20 27.67
CA CYS A 589 -20.39 -12.54 28.95
C CYS A 589 -20.61 -11.47 30.03
N SER A 590 -20.71 -10.19 29.65
CA SER A 590 -21.09 -9.08 30.55
C SER A 590 -22.61 -8.85 30.61
N GLU A 591 -23.38 -9.91 30.37
CA GLU A 591 -24.84 -10.00 30.51
C GLU A 591 -25.66 -8.98 29.69
N ASN A 592 -25.07 -8.44 28.62
CA ASN A 592 -25.65 -7.34 27.87
C ASN A 592 -26.19 -7.79 26.50
N TYR A 593 -27.50 -8.02 26.42
CA TYR A 593 -28.19 -8.44 25.19
C TYR A 593 -28.37 -7.33 24.13
N HIS A 594 -27.89 -6.09 24.34
CA HIS A 594 -27.99 -5.02 23.35
C HIS A 594 -26.89 -5.11 22.26
N TRP A 595 -26.72 -6.31 21.68
CA TRP A 595 -25.63 -6.63 20.75
C TRP A 595 -25.88 -6.15 19.31
N HIS A 596 -27.12 -6.17 18.83
CA HIS A 596 -27.51 -5.90 17.43
C HIS A 596 -26.83 -4.65 16.81
N TRP A 597 -27.07 -3.47 17.37
CA TRP A 597 -26.44 -2.23 16.90
C TRP A 597 -24.95 -2.16 17.22
N ARG A 598 -24.47 -2.86 18.25
CA ARG A 598 -23.02 -2.88 18.55
C ARG A 598 -22.22 -3.66 17.52
N ALA A 599 -22.72 -4.81 17.05
CA ALA A 599 -22.09 -5.58 15.98
C ALA A 599 -21.98 -4.74 14.70
N PHE A 600 -23.05 -4.04 14.33
CA PHE A 600 -23.07 -3.15 13.17
C PHE A 600 -22.12 -1.95 13.33
N LEU A 601 -22.24 -1.20 14.44
CA LEU A 601 -21.44 0.02 14.64
C LEU A 601 -19.95 -0.28 14.85
N ALA A 602 -19.58 -1.39 15.50
CA ALA A 602 -18.18 -1.67 15.82
C ALA A 602 -17.33 -2.03 14.59
N ALA A 603 -17.83 -2.85 13.66
CA ALA A 603 -17.17 -3.03 12.37
C ALA A 603 -17.28 -1.75 11.51
N GLY A 604 -18.45 -1.10 11.50
CA GLY A 604 -18.68 0.16 10.78
C GLY A 604 -17.69 1.28 11.14
N THR A 605 -17.27 1.35 12.41
CA THR A 605 -16.33 2.37 12.91
C THR A 605 -14.95 2.32 12.24
N SER A 606 -14.60 1.24 11.53
CA SER A 606 -13.43 1.23 10.63
C SER A 606 -13.46 2.38 9.59
N ALA A 607 -14.65 2.77 9.13
CA ALA A 607 -14.84 3.92 8.24
C ALA A 607 -14.46 5.28 8.85
N LEU A 608 -14.52 5.44 10.17
CA LEU A 608 -14.07 6.67 10.82
C LEU A 608 -12.55 6.81 10.65
N TYR A 609 -11.80 5.71 10.76
CA TYR A 609 -10.37 5.69 10.52
C TYR A 609 -10.03 5.90 9.03
N VAL A 610 -10.85 5.35 8.10
CA VAL A 610 -10.74 5.67 6.66
C VAL A 610 -10.89 7.18 6.40
N PHE A 611 -11.88 7.83 7.02
CA PHE A 611 -12.08 9.28 6.88
C PHE A 611 -10.96 10.10 7.51
N LEU A 612 -10.51 9.72 8.72
CA LEU A 612 -9.36 10.37 9.39
C LEU A 612 -8.07 10.22 8.59
N HIS A 613 -7.86 9.07 7.94
CA HIS A 613 -6.75 8.87 7.01
C HIS A 613 -6.85 9.78 5.78
N ALA A 614 -8.04 9.96 5.20
CA ALA A 614 -8.23 10.93 4.10
C ALA A 614 -7.91 12.37 4.54
N VAL A 615 -8.32 12.79 5.75
CA VAL A 615 -7.95 14.11 6.31
C VAL A 615 -6.44 14.22 6.51
N ALA A 616 -5.76 13.19 7.04
CA ALA A 616 -4.32 13.18 7.17
C ALA A 616 -3.59 13.22 5.81
N TYR A 617 -4.10 12.51 4.81
CA TYR A 617 -3.60 12.50 3.43
C TYR A 617 -3.75 13.89 2.77
N TRP A 618 -4.87 14.58 3.01
CA TRP A 618 -5.04 15.98 2.58
C TRP A 618 -3.97 16.90 3.18
N VAL A 619 -3.75 16.83 4.49
CA VAL A 619 -2.76 17.68 5.19
C VAL A 619 -1.31 17.35 4.80
N THR A 620 -1.00 16.11 4.39
CA THR A 620 0.39 15.66 4.16
C THR A 620 0.80 15.48 2.70
N LYS A 621 -0.15 15.36 1.75
CA LYS A 621 0.15 15.05 0.32
C LYS A 621 -0.52 15.97 -0.69
N LEU A 622 -1.49 16.81 -0.30
CA LEU A 622 -2.33 17.58 -1.24
C LEU A 622 -2.26 19.08 -0.96
N GLN A 623 -1.75 19.87 -1.91
CA GLN A 623 -1.67 21.33 -1.84
C GLN A 623 -2.83 21.98 -2.61
N LEU A 624 -4.07 21.68 -2.21
CA LEU A 624 -5.28 22.07 -2.94
C LEU A 624 -5.55 23.58 -2.87
N GLY A 625 -5.14 24.30 -3.91
CA GLY A 625 -5.30 25.76 -4.00
C GLY A 625 -6.74 26.21 -4.25
N GLY A 626 -7.56 26.27 -3.20
CA GLY A 626 -8.88 26.94 -3.18
C GLY A 626 -10.03 26.08 -2.61
N LEU A 627 -11.06 26.75 -2.07
CA LEU A 627 -12.19 26.12 -1.35
C LEU A 627 -12.82 24.94 -2.09
N THR A 628 -13.09 25.09 -3.39
CA THR A 628 -13.69 24.04 -4.23
C THR A 628 -12.93 22.71 -4.17
N GLY A 629 -11.60 22.74 -4.21
CA GLY A 629 -10.78 21.51 -4.16
C GLY A 629 -10.94 20.75 -2.84
N GLY A 630 -10.90 21.49 -1.71
CA GLY A 630 -11.09 20.90 -0.39
C GLY A 630 -12.51 20.34 -0.18
N VAL A 631 -13.54 21.06 -0.62
CA VAL A 631 -14.94 20.61 -0.53
C VAL A 631 -15.17 19.34 -1.35
N LEU A 632 -14.63 19.27 -2.58
CA LEU A 632 -14.73 18.08 -3.43
C LEU A 632 -14.01 16.87 -2.81
N TYR A 633 -12.76 17.05 -2.39
CA TYR A 633 -11.96 15.98 -1.78
C TYR A 633 -12.63 15.40 -0.53
N LEU A 634 -12.95 16.27 0.44
CA LEU A 634 -13.58 15.86 1.70
C LEU A 634 -14.98 15.29 1.48
N GLY A 635 -15.76 15.86 0.56
CA GLY A 635 -17.09 15.38 0.23
C GLY A 635 -17.10 13.97 -0.35
N TYR A 636 -16.24 13.69 -1.34
CA TYR A 636 -16.12 12.33 -1.90
C TYR A 636 -15.50 11.34 -0.89
N SER A 637 -14.52 11.76 -0.09
CA SER A 637 -13.94 10.92 0.96
C SER A 637 -14.94 10.60 2.09
N ALA A 638 -15.80 11.53 2.48
CA ALA A 638 -16.90 11.30 3.41
C ALA A 638 -17.95 10.34 2.82
N LEU A 639 -18.28 10.48 1.53
CA LEU A 639 -19.21 9.60 0.83
C LEU A 639 -18.69 8.15 0.72
N ILE A 640 -17.41 7.97 0.35
CA ILE A 640 -16.74 6.67 0.32
C ILE A 640 -16.75 6.05 1.73
N SER A 641 -16.41 6.83 2.76
CA SER A 641 -16.42 6.37 4.16
C SER A 641 -17.82 5.97 4.62
N PHE A 642 -18.87 6.70 4.25
CA PHE A 642 -20.26 6.36 4.58
C PHE A 642 -20.71 5.03 3.94
N LEU A 643 -20.35 4.78 2.68
CA LEU A 643 -20.63 3.49 2.03
C LEU A 643 -19.82 2.35 2.66
N PHE A 644 -18.56 2.61 3.02
CA PHE A 644 -17.70 1.66 3.71
C PHE A 644 -18.23 1.27 5.10
N PHE A 645 -18.74 2.24 5.86
CA PHE A 645 -19.39 2.05 7.17
C PHE A 645 -20.58 1.08 7.09
N ILE A 646 -21.42 1.24 6.07
CA ILE A 646 -22.58 0.36 5.83
C ILE A 646 -22.13 -1.04 5.41
N LEU A 647 -21.10 -1.15 4.58
CA LEU A 647 -20.52 -2.42 4.14
C LEU A 647 -19.92 -3.22 5.32
N THR A 648 -18.95 -2.66 6.04
CA THR A 648 -18.25 -3.36 7.13
C THR A 648 -19.17 -3.65 8.31
N GLY A 649 -20.04 -2.70 8.68
CA GLY A 649 -21.06 -2.91 9.71
C GLY A 649 -22.02 -4.06 9.37
N THR A 650 -22.37 -4.24 8.10
CA THR A 650 -23.24 -5.35 7.67
C THR A 650 -22.55 -6.70 7.73
N ILE A 651 -21.27 -6.78 7.33
CA ILE A 651 -20.44 -7.99 7.52
C ILE A 651 -20.38 -8.36 9.01
N GLY A 652 -20.05 -7.38 9.85
CA GLY A 652 -19.94 -7.56 11.30
C GLY A 652 -21.24 -8.02 11.98
N PHE A 653 -22.38 -7.48 11.55
CA PHE A 653 -23.69 -7.90 12.03
C PHE A 653 -24.03 -9.35 11.63
N PHE A 654 -23.90 -9.71 10.35
CA PHE A 654 -24.29 -11.05 9.90
C PHE A 654 -23.37 -12.15 10.42
N ALA A 655 -22.08 -11.87 10.64
CA ALA A 655 -21.18 -12.76 11.36
C ALA A 655 -21.67 -13.04 12.79
N SER A 656 -21.93 -11.99 13.58
CA SER A 656 -22.44 -12.12 14.94
C SER A 656 -23.83 -12.77 15.01
N TRP A 657 -24.74 -12.45 14.08
CA TRP A 657 -26.07 -13.07 13.98
C TRP A 657 -25.97 -14.58 13.72
N THR A 658 -25.10 -14.98 12.80
CA THR A 658 -24.90 -16.40 12.45
C THR A 658 -24.32 -17.17 13.63
N LEU A 659 -23.29 -16.63 14.30
CA LEU A 659 -22.71 -17.23 15.51
C LEU A 659 -23.76 -17.41 16.62
N ILE A 660 -24.51 -16.36 16.96
CA ILE A 660 -25.54 -16.39 18.01
C ILE A 660 -26.60 -17.48 17.74
N ASN A 661 -27.06 -17.62 16.50
CA ASN A 661 -28.03 -18.65 16.14
C ASN A 661 -27.44 -20.07 16.19
N ILE A 662 -26.16 -20.26 15.87
CA ILE A 662 -25.47 -21.55 15.99
C ILE A 662 -25.27 -21.90 17.47
N SER A 663 -24.70 -21.00 18.28
CA SER A 663 -24.37 -21.23 19.68
C SER A 663 -25.59 -21.45 20.58
N LEU A 664 -26.75 -20.89 20.24
CA LEU A 664 -28.01 -21.12 20.97
C LEU A 664 -28.85 -22.24 20.35
N GLY A 665 -28.68 -22.53 19.06
CA GLY A 665 -29.31 -23.67 18.38
C GLY A 665 -28.71 -25.03 18.78
N SER A 666 -27.41 -25.08 19.11
CA SER A 666 -26.77 -26.32 19.61
C SER A 666 -27.28 -26.73 20.99
N VAL A 667 -27.49 -25.76 21.90
CA VAL A 667 -28.04 -26.00 23.24
C VAL A 667 -29.49 -26.50 23.18
N ALA A 668 -30.29 -25.99 22.24
CA ALA A 668 -31.67 -26.44 22.02
C ALA A 668 -31.78 -27.76 21.20
N GLY A 669 -30.66 -28.35 20.78
CA GLY A 669 -30.65 -29.33 19.68
C GLY A 669 -29.56 -30.41 19.78
N GLN A 670 -29.37 -31.00 20.96
CA GLN A 670 -28.34 -32.02 21.26
C GLN A 670 -28.63 -33.42 20.61
N LEU A 671 -29.20 -33.44 19.41
CA LEU A 671 -29.59 -34.65 18.66
C LEU A 671 -29.16 -34.63 17.17
N GLY A 672 -28.35 -33.65 16.75
CA GLY A 672 -27.93 -33.53 15.33
C GLY A 672 -26.60 -32.81 15.09
N PHE A 673 -25.75 -32.66 16.11
CA PHE A 673 -24.51 -31.87 16.01
C PHE A 673 -23.36 -32.61 15.28
N LYS A 674 -23.38 -33.94 15.26
CA LYS A 674 -22.28 -34.77 14.70
C LYS A 674 -22.18 -34.69 13.17
N ASP A 675 -23.31 -34.54 12.48
CA ASP A 675 -23.38 -34.64 11.02
C ASP A 675 -23.22 -33.29 10.29
N ARG A 676 -23.48 -32.17 10.98
CA ARG A 676 -23.44 -30.83 10.36
C ARG A 676 -22.07 -30.16 10.36
N LEU A 677 -21.12 -30.66 11.15
CA LEU A 677 -19.76 -30.12 11.20
C LEU A 677 -18.91 -30.45 9.95
N LEU A 678 -19.32 -31.46 9.17
CA LEU A 678 -18.71 -31.86 7.90
C LEU A 678 -19.26 -31.08 6.68
N ALA A 679 -20.09 -30.06 6.89
CA ALA A 679 -20.74 -29.28 5.82
C ALA A 679 -20.23 -27.83 5.69
N LEU A 680 -19.06 -27.53 6.27
CA LEU A 680 -18.37 -26.25 6.08
C LEU A 680 -17.37 -26.35 4.92
N PRO A 681 -17.30 -25.35 4.01
CA PRO A 681 -16.43 -25.40 2.82
C PRO A 681 -14.98 -25.04 3.15
N PHE A 682 -14.32 -25.89 3.93
CA PHE A 682 -12.88 -25.88 4.15
C PHE A 682 -12.37 -27.33 4.18
N GLU A 683 -11.91 -27.84 3.04
CA GLU A 683 -11.12 -29.06 2.98
C GLU A 683 -9.66 -28.74 3.36
N PRO A 684 -9.11 -29.29 4.45
CA PRO A 684 -7.67 -29.34 4.66
C PRO A 684 -7.13 -30.56 3.92
N SER A 685 -6.40 -30.35 2.84
CA SER A 685 -5.74 -31.43 2.08
C SER A 685 -4.81 -32.23 3.00
N ALA A 686 -5.18 -33.48 3.31
CA ALA A 686 -4.46 -34.30 4.28
C ALA A 686 -3.09 -34.75 3.73
N ILE A 687 -2.02 -34.33 4.40
CA ILE A 687 -0.69 -34.96 4.28
C ILE A 687 -0.55 -35.92 5.46
N HIS A 688 -0.62 -37.23 5.19
CA HIS A 688 -0.23 -38.24 6.16
C HIS A 688 1.29 -38.20 6.38
N LEU A 689 1.72 -38.05 7.62
CA LEU A 689 3.04 -38.44 8.08
C LEU A 689 2.88 -39.20 9.41
N ASP A 690 3.60 -40.31 9.51
CA ASP A 690 3.40 -41.33 10.55
C ASP A 690 4.18 -41.01 11.84
N ALA A 691 3.73 -41.53 12.98
CA ALA A 691 4.28 -41.22 14.29
C ALA A 691 5.32 -42.26 14.74
N SER A 692 6.56 -41.84 15.03
CA SER A 692 7.54 -42.70 15.67
C SER A 692 8.67 -41.93 16.39
N ILE A 693 9.29 -42.63 17.34
CA ILE A 693 10.50 -42.28 18.12
C ILE A 693 10.27 -41.29 19.28
N ASP A 694 11.04 -41.51 20.34
CA ASP A 694 10.85 -41.09 21.73
C ASP A 694 12.21 -40.67 22.35
N ARG A 695 12.18 -40.02 23.53
CA ARG A 695 13.30 -39.54 24.38
C ARG A 695 13.99 -38.22 24.01
N GLY A 696 13.35 -37.15 24.47
CA GLY A 696 13.85 -36.00 25.25
C GLY A 696 15.33 -35.60 25.32
N GLU A 697 15.55 -34.28 25.21
CA GLU A 697 16.27 -33.47 26.21
C GLU A 697 15.88 -31.96 26.10
N ALA A 698 16.32 -31.14 27.06
CA ALA A 698 16.32 -29.65 27.09
C ALA A 698 15.07 -28.86 26.58
N VAL A 699 14.28 -28.31 27.51
CA VAL A 699 13.13 -27.43 27.19
C VAL A 699 13.54 -25.96 27.00
N ASN A 700 13.15 -25.38 25.87
CA ASN A 700 13.35 -23.98 25.49
C ASN A 700 12.38 -23.03 26.27
N PRO A 701 12.80 -21.83 26.73
CA PRO A 701 11.92 -20.91 27.47
C PRO A 701 10.60 -20.56 26.78
N LEU A 702 10.55 -20.57 25.44
CA LEU A 702 9.31 -20.36 24.67
C LEU A 702 8.26 -21.46 24.92
N THR A 703 8.67 -22.69 25.21
CA THR A 703 7.73 -23.79 25.52
C THR A 703 7.17 -23.66 26.94
N TYR A 704 7.92 -23.07 27.87
CA TYR A 704 7.48 -22.85 29.25
C TYR A 704 6.32 -21.83 29.37
N LEU A 705 6.20 -20.93 28.37
CA LEU A 705 5.06 -20.03 28.19
C LEU A 705 3.80 -20.73 27.68
N ALA A 706 3.91 -21.87 27.00
CA ALA A 706 2.77 -22.60 26.46
C ALA A 706 2.06 -23.45 27.53
N THR A 707 2.81 -24.09 28.43
CA THR A 707 2.25 -25.10 29.35
C THR A 707 1.47 -24.51 30.53
N ASN A 708 1.79 -23.29 30.97
CA ASN A 708 1.14 -22.65 32.12
C ASN A 708 -0.19 -21.94 31.79
N PHE A 709 -0.72 -22.06 30.57
CA PHE A 709 -1.95 -21.39 30.12
C PHE A 709 -3.27 -22.06 30.58
N ILE A 710 -3.24 -22.67 31.77
CA ILE A 710 -4.28 -23.52 32.38
C ILE A 710 -4.82 -22.83 33.67
N MET A 711 -5.77 -21.92 33.52
CA MET A 711 -6.51 -21.32 34.65
C MET A 711 -7.99 -21.16 34.31
N ASN A 712 -8.84 -21.15 35.36
CA ASN A 712 -10.29 -21.20 35.24
C ASN A 712 -10.96 -19.82 35.37
N ASP A 713 -12.21 -19.78 34.89
CA ASP A 713 -13.26 -18.80 35.19
C ASP A 713 -13.27 -17.41 34.50
N CYS A 714 -14.47 -16.82 34.47
CA CYS A 714 -14.81 -15.70 33.59
C CYS A 714 -14.38 -14.34 34.15
N ASP A 715 -14.30 -14.19 35.47
CA ASP A 715 -13.90 -12.93 36.09
C ASP A 715 -12.42 -12.64 35.87
N GLN A 716 -11.56 -13.65 35.96
CA GLN A 716 -10.17 -13.51 35.52
C GLN A 716 -10.04 -13.28 34.01
N LEU A 717 -11.05 -13.63 33.21
CA LEU A 717 -11.11 -13.28 31.80
C LEU A 717 -11.54 -11.83 31.56
N ASN A 718 -12.27 -11.17 32.48
CA ASN A 718 -12.46 -9.72 32.45
C ASN A 718 -11.15 -8.99 32.75
N ASP A 719 -10.36 -9.45 33.72
CA ASP A 719 -9.06 -8.86 34.03
C ASP A 719 -7.97 -9.22 32.99
N LEU A 720 -7.95 -10.43 32.42
CA LEU A 720 -7.06 -10.75 31.30
C LEU A 720 -7.54 -10.12 29.99
N ALA A 721 -8.84 -9.86 29.78
CA ALA A 721 -9.29 -9.01 28.70
C ALA A 721 -8.82 -7.58 28.96
N MET A 722 -8.99 -7.00 30.15
CA MET A 722 -8.42 -5.70 30.47
C MET A 722 -6.89 -5.67 30.34
N MET A 723 -6.18 -6.72 30.72
CA MET A 723 -4.72 -6.74 30.69
C MET A 723 -4.17 -6.99 29.28
N ASN A 724 -4.72 -7.92 28.51
CA ASN A 724 -4.32 -8.12 27.10
C ASN A 724 -4.87 -7.04 26.17
N LEU A 725 -6.00 -6.39 26.49
CA LEU A 725 -6.49 -5.24 25.74
C LEU A 725 -5.79 -3.94 26.16
N ARG A 726 -5.27 -3.85 27.39
CA ARG A 726 -4.23 -2.86 27.74
C ARG A 726 -2.92 -3.17 27.04
N TYR A 727 -2.41 -4.40 27.02
CA TYR A 727 -1.20 -4.72 26.25
C TYR A 727 -1.40 -4.70 24.73
N ALA A 728 -2.65 -4.73 24.23
CA ALA A 728 -2.96 -4.50 22.82
C ALA A 728 -3.21 -3.02 22.50
N VAL A 729 -3.80 -2.20 23.39
CA VAL A 729 -4.10 -0.77 23.11
C VAL A 729 -3.06 0.18 23.68
N LEU A 730 -2.49 -0.10 24.85
CA LEU A 730 -1.21 0.47 25.31
C LEU A 730 0.01 -0.29 24.74
N GLY A 731 -0.21 -1.33 23.93
CA GLY A 731 0.79 -1.82 22.96
C GLY A 731 0.61 -1.22 21.56
N LEU A 732 -0.61 -0.89 21.14
CA LEU A 732 -0.85 -0.16 19.89
C LEU A 732 -0.62 1.34 20.02
N LEU A 733 -0.82 2.00 21.17
CA LEU A 733 -0.39 3.39 21.37
C LEU A 733 1.12 3.58 21.05
N PRO A 734 2.05 2.80 21.63
CA PRO A 734 3.47 2.87 21.28
C PRO A 734 3.81 2.37 19.87
N VAL A 735 2.89 1.72 19.14
CA VAL A 735 3.08 1.34 17.73
C VAL A 735 2.48 2.37 16.75
N VAL A 736 1.40 3.05 17.14
CA VAL A 736 0.67 4.07 16.34
C VAL A 736 1.23 5.48 16.55
N LEU A 737 1.82 5.76 17.72
CA LEU A 737 2.57 6.99 18.03
C LEU A 737 4.08 6.75 18.18
N GLY A 738 4.52 5.50 18.18
CA GLY A 738 5.93 5.13 18.27
C GLY A 738 6.56 5.19 19.68
N CYS A 739 5.82 5.57 20.73
CA CYS A 739 6.32 5.74 22.10
C CYS A 739 7.15 4.53 22.59
N ALA A 740 8.11 4.74 23.48
CA ALA A 740 8.87 3.66 24.08
C ALA A 740 8.18 3.07 25.33
N ASN A 741 8.37 1.77 25.57
CA ASN A 741 7.89 1.12 26.79
C ASN A 741 8.67 1.66 28.01
N PRO A 742 8.01 2.29 29.00
CA PRO A 742 8.67 2.87 30.18
C PRO A 742 9.30 1.85 31.11
N ASP A 743 9.01 0.57 30.95
CA ASP A 743 9.56 -0.50 31.77
C ASP A 743 10.85 -1.09 31.14
N THR A 744 11.20 -0.68 29.90
CA THR A 744 12.46 -1.07 29.21
C THR A 744 13.26 0.11 28.63
N ASN A 745 12.70 1.32 28.56
CA ASN A 745 13.36 2.51 28.03
C ASN A 745 13.47 3.62 29.09
N ALA A 746 14.69 4.09 29.36
CA ALA A 746 14.99 5.07 30.40
C ALA A 746 14.28 6.42 30.23
N CYS A 747 14.06 6.89 28.99
CA CYS A 747 13.39 8.16 28.71
C CYS A 747 11.93 8.12 29.14
N ALA A 748 11.20 7.11 28.64
CA ALA A 748 9.79 6.89 28.96
C ALA A 748 9.61 6.61 30.46
N SER A 749 10.52 5.83 31.08
CA SER A 749 10.53 5.59 32.53
C SER A 749 10.69 6.88 33.33
N TYR A 750 11.67 7.71 32.96
CA TYR A 750 11.96 8.95 33.67
C TYR A 750 10.80 9.94 33.58
N ILE A 751 10.26 10.19 32.38
CA ILE A 751 9.18 11.17 32.17
C ILE A 751 7.89 10.72 32.88
N LYS A 752 7.52 9.43 32.78
CA LYS A 752 6.36 8.82 33.48
C LYS A 752 6.45 9.03 34.99
N ASN A 753 7.63 8.85 35.58
CA ASN A 753 7.81 8.90 37.03
C ASN A 753 8.11 10.31 37.57
N ASN A 754 8.51 11.28 36.73
CA ASN A 754 8.93 12.63 37.12
C ASN A 754 8.10 13.74 36.41
N GLN A 755 6.81 13.50 36.16
CA GLN A 755 5.95 14.39 35.39
C GLN A 755 5.95 15.85 35.86
N ALA A 756 6.11 16.12 37.16
CA ALA A 756 6.15 17.49 37.70
C ALA A 756 7.36 18.32 37.21
N VAL A 757 8.48 17.67 36.88
CA VAL A 757 9.70 18.33 36.35
C VAL A 757 9.74 18.29 34.82
N ALA A 758 9.24 17.21 34.20
CA ALA A 758 9.22 17.08 32.75
C ALA A 758 8.11 17.92 32.07
N SER A 759 6.93 18.05 32.69
CA SER A 759 5.77 18.65 32.01
C SER A 759 5.89 20.13 31.63
N PRO A 760 6.50 21.01 32.45
CA PRO A 760 6.71 22.41 32.05
C PRO A 760 7.61 22.54 30.82
N TYR A 761 8.61 21.64 30.69
CA TYR A 761 9.51 21.58 29.53
C TYR A 761 8.82 20.98 28.30
N CYS A 762 8.15 19.83 28.44
CA CYS A 762 7.40 19.22 27.33
C CYS A 762 6.32 20.16 26.76
N GLY A 763 5.70 21.01 27.59
CA GLY A 763 4.68 21.98 27.19
C GLY A 763 5.19 23.23 26.45
N SER A 764 6.51 23.43 26.37
CA SER A 764 7.14 24.41 25.47
C SER A 764 7.82 23.72 24.28
N PHE A 765 8.51 22.60 24.51
CA PHE A 765 9.22 21.82 23.49
C PHE A 765 8.32 21.27 22.37
N THR A 766 7.04 21.01 22.66
CA THR A 766 6.06 20.53 21.67
C THR A 766 5.46 21.63 20.77
N LYS A 767 5.80 22.91 21.00
CA LYS A 767 5.22 24.05 20.26
C LYS A 767 6.10 24.59 19.12
N SER A 768 7.31 24.05 18.95
CA SER A 768 8.23 24.39 17.87
C SER A 768 9.13 23.20 17.54
N VAL A 769 9.51 23.05 16.26
CA VAL A 769 10.40 21.97 15.83
C VAL A 769 11.84 22.35 16.19
N VAL A 770 12.41 21.69 17.20
CA VAL A 770 13.80 21.91 17.66
C VAL A 770 14.72 20.86 17.05
N THR A 771 15.58 21.28 16.12
CA THR A 771 16.54 20.42 15.39
C THR A 771 17.95 20.40 15.99
N VAL A 772 18.17 21.05 17.14
CA VAL A 772 19.49 21.21 17.78
C VAL A 772 19.48 20.70 19.23
N THR A 773 20.61 20.15 19.68
CA THR A 773 20.80 19.55 21.01
C THR A 773 21.27 20.53 22.09
N THR A 774 21.49 21.79 21.75
CA THR A 774 21.97 22.82 22.68
C THR A 774 20.86 23.29 23.63
N GLY A 775 21.13 23.24 24.95
CA GLY A 775 20.20 23.75 25.97
C GLY A 775 19.15 22.74 26.48
N LEU A 776 19.33 21.45 26.22
CA LEU A 776 18.49 20.39 26.79
C LEU A 776 18.68 20.30 28.33
N PRO A 777 17.61 20.04 29.11
CA PRO A 777 17.70 19.90 30.56
C PRO A 777 18.47 18.62 30.93
N ALA A 778 19.13 18.60 32.09
CA ALA A 778 20.00 17.49 32.49
C ALA A 778 19.35 16.10 32.43
N TRP A 779 18.03 15.99 32.67
CA TRP A 779 17.29 14.74 32.58
C TRP A 779 17.10 14.20 31.15
N ALA A 780 17.32 15.02 30.12
CA ALA A 780 17.25 14.62 28.71
C ALA A 780 18.30 13.54 28.36
N THR A 781 19.33 13.37 29.18
CA THR A 781 20.30 12.26 29.11
C THR A 781 19.64 10.87 29.19
N ASN A 782 18.52 10.74 29.93
CA ASN A 782 17.70 9.51 29.93
C ASN A 782 17.10 9.19 28.54
N CYS A 783 16.99 10.21 27.68
CA CYS A 783 16.55 10.16 26.28
C CYS A 783 17.73 10.22 25.29
N ALA A 784 18.94 9.84 25.75
CA ALA A 784 20.21 9.97 25.04
C ALA A 784 20.47 11.38 24.47
N SER A 785 19.85 12.42 25.05
CA SER A 785 19.81 13.79 24.55
C SER A 785 19.31 13.95 23.09
N LYS A 786 18.58 12.96 22.53
CA LYS A 786 18.14 12.99 21.13
C LYS A 786 16.78 13.73 21.01
N PRO A 787 16.70 14.91 20.34
CA PRO A 787 15.48 15.76 20.33
C PRO A 787 14.23 15.06 19.82
N SER A 788 14.39 14.13 18.86
CA SER A 788 13.31 13.29 18.34
C SER A 788 12.74 12.32 19.37
N GLN A 789 13.56 11.71 20.23
CA GLN A 789 13.08 10.86 21.33
C GLN A 789 12.42 11.69 22.43
N ILE A 790 13.01 12.84 22.78
CA ILE A 790 12.44 13.76 23.77
C ILE A 790 11.06 14.26 23.31
N SER A 791 10.94 14.69 22.04
CA SER A 791 9.66 15.12 21.46
C SER A 791 8.61 14.01 21.43
N LYS A 792 9.01 12.81 21.00
CA LYS A 792 8.16 11.60 21.01
C LYS A 792 7.63 11.32 22.41
N GLU A 793 8.49 11.06 23.40
CA GLU A 793 8.04 10.65 24.72
C GLU A 793 7.36 11.79 25.49
N CYS A 794 7.75 13.06 25.29
CA CYS A 794 6.99 14.21 25.80
C CYS A 794 5.54 14.20 25.28
N SER A 795 5.34 13.88 24.00
CA SER A 795 4.00 13.80 23.40
C SER A 795 3.17 12.62 23.95
N CYS A 796 3.82 11.60 24.51
CA CYS A 796 3.16 10.43 25.09
C CYS A 796 2.77 10.59 26.58
N TYR A 797 3.43 11.48 27.33
CA TYR A 797 3.28 11.56 28.80
C TYR A 797 2.98 12.96 29.38
N TRP A 798 2.81 13.99 28.56
CA TRP A 798 2.50 15.37 29.01
C TRP A 798 1.03 15.57 29.39
N THR A 799 0.77 16.26 30.52
CA THR A 799 -0.58 16.45 31.09
C THR A 799 -1.04 17.91 31.22
N GLY A 800 -0.30 18.88 30.65
CA GLY A 800 -0.83 20.22 30.37
C GLY A 800 -0.61 21.33 31.42
N ALA A 801 0.13 21.11 32.52
CA ALA A 801 0.23 22.08 33.62
C ALA A 801 1.64 22.65 33.90
N GLY A 802 1.76 23.99 33.96
CA GLY A 802 2.55 24.66 35.01
C GLY A 802 4.00 25.14 34.79
N GLY A 803 4.24 26.04 33.83
CA GLY A 803 5.22 27.18 33.78
C GLY A 803 6.54 27.28 34.60
N GLY A 804 7.53 27.97 34.00
CA GLY A 804 8.77 28.51 34.64
C GLY A 804 10.00 28.46 33.71
N GLY A 805 10.85 29.50 33.66
CA GLY A 805 12.00 29.53 32.71
C GLY A 805 13.13 30.55 33.03
N ALA A 806 14.26 30.44 32.32
CA ALA A 806 15.45 31.33 32.35
C ALA A 806 16.33 31.17 31.08
N THR A 807 17.42 31.95 30.91
CA THR A 807 18.07 32.24 29.59
C THR A 807 19.61 32.38 29.66
N ALA A 808 20.35 32.09 28.57
CA ALA A 808 21.77 32.47 28.34
C ALA A 808 22.16 32.48 26.83
N THR A 809 23.35 33.01 26.48
CA THR A 809 23.70 33.58 25.13
C THR A 809 25.17 33.25 24.70
N PRO A 810 25.55 33.20 23.39
CA PRO A 810 26.85 32.66 22.91
C PRO A 810 27.94 33.71 22.51
N THR A 811 29.14 33.24 22.11
CA THR A 811 30.33 34.03 21.69
C THR A 811 31.07 33.39 20.49
N THR A 812 31.97 34.11 19.78
CA THR A 812 32.41 33.81 18.39
C THR A 812 33.92 34.05 18.06
N THR A 813 34.38 33.52 16.89
CA THR A 813 35.45 34.07 15.96
C THR A 813 36.96 34.08 16.37
N PRO A 814 37.97 34.21 15.45
CA PRO A 814 38.14 33.70 14.05
C PRO A 814 39.63 33.18 13.73
N PRO A 815 40.37 33.40 12.59
CA PRO A 815 41.20 32.33 11.96
C PRO A 815 42.69 32.67 11.58
N ALA A 816 43.43 31.79 10.86
CA ALA A 816 44.78 32.04 10.30
C ALA A 816 45.17 31.18 9.06
N ASN A 817 46.29 31.50 8.39
CA ASN A 817 46.69 31.13 7.00
C ASN A 817 48.21 30.80 6.88
N THR A 818 48.85 30.18 5.85
CA THR A 818 48.49 29.40 4.62
C THR A 818 49.77 28.82 3.95
N GLY A 819 49.68 27.71 3.19
CA GLY A 819 50.71 27.23 2.22
C GLY A 819 51.67 26.12 2.70
N GLY A 820 52.34 25.33 1.86
CA GLY A 820 52.23 25.16 0.39
C GLY A 820 53.30 24.23 -0.24
N SER A 821 52.99 23.61 -1.38
CA SER A 821 53.86 22.82 -2.30
C SER A 821 54.30 21.38 -1.93
N GLY A 822 54.16 20.46 -2.90
CA GLY A 822 55.40 19.89 -3.46
C GLY A 822 55.70 18.39 -3.39
N GLY A 823 54.74 17.48 -3.28
CA GLY A 823 55.04 16.04 -3.39
C GLY A 823 53.83 15.12 -3.44
N GLY A 824 54.02 13.87 -3.88
CA GLY A 824 53.01 12.80 -3.84
C GLY A 824 52.78 12.32 -2.41
N ALA A 825 52.19 13.18 -1.58
CA ALA A 825 52.17 13.04 -0.14
C ALA A 825 50.98 12.20 0.35
N THR A 826 51.26 11.27 1.27
CA THR A 826 50.24 10.73 2.18
C THR A 826 49.51 11.89 2.86
N PRO A 827 48.16 11.97 2.84
CA PRO A 827 47.44 13.09 3.42
C PRO A 827 47.75 13.21 4.92
N THR A 828 48.40 14.31 5.30
CA THR A 828 49.00 14.50 6.64
C THR A 828 47.98 14.79 7.72
N GLY A 829 46.82 15.36 7.36
CA GLY A 829 45.64 15.51 8.21
C GLY A 829 44.48 14.62 7.77
N LEU A 830 43.49 14.46 8.66
CA LEU A 830 42.18 13.92 8.33
C LEU A 830 41.29 15.04 7.76
N THR A 831 40.45 14.70 6.79
CA THR A 831 39.51 15.63 6.13
C THR A 831 38.08 15.11 6.33
N THR A 832 37.14 15.99 6.70
CA THR A 832 35.74 15.62 7.00
C THR A 832 34.73 16.01 5.90
N THR A 833 35.19 16.59 4.79
CA THR A 833 34.35 17.05 3.69
C THR A 833 34.73 16.39 2.37
N LEU A 834 33.72 15.96 1.60
CA LEU A 834 33.91 15.38 0.27
C LEU A 834 34.57 16.42 -0.66
N PRO A 835 35.76 16.14 -1.25
CA PRO A 835 36.43 17.09 -2.11
C PRO A 835 35.65 17.39 -3.40
N LYS A 836 35.82 18.60 -3.94
CA LYS A 836 35.27 18.95 -5.25
C LYS A 836 35.99 18.18 -6.36
N SER A 837 35.22 17.52 -7.23
CA SER A 837 35.76 16.75 -8.34
C SER A 837 36.45 17.61 -9.41
N SER A 838 37.56 17.08 -9.95
CA SER A 838 38.32 17.62 -11.09
C SER A 838 37.73 17.26 -12.47
N GLY A 839 36.56 16.60 -12.52
CA GLY A 839 35.91 16.12 -13.74
C GLY A 839 35.45 14.67 -13.61
N ALA A 840 34.58 14.21 -14.51
CA ALA A 840 33.98 12.87 -14.45
C ALA A 840 34.58 11.89 -15.48
N VAL A 841 34.59 10.60 -15.13
CA VAL A 841 34.98 9.45 -15.96
C VAL A 841 33.95 8.35 -15.74
N ALA A 842 33.26 7.93 -16.81
CA ALA A 842 32.27 6.86 -16.75
C ALA A 842 32.79 5.60 -17.45
N THR A 843 32.65 4.42 -16.84
CA THR A 843 33.07 3.15 -17.45
C THR A 843 31.96 2.09 -17.45
N ASN A 844 31.94 1.23 -18.47
CA ASN A 844 31.05 0.08 -18.56
C ASN A 844 31.69 -1.23 -18.05
N LYS A 845 32.91 -1.15 -17.50
CA LYS A 845 33.74 -2.26 -17.02
C LYS A 845 34.65 -1.78 -15.87
N PRO A 846 35.16 -2.68 -15.02
CA PRO A 846 36.14 -2.32 -13.99
C PRO A 846 37.46 -1.81 -14.59
N ILE A 847 38.11 -0.89 -13.88
CA ILE A 847 39.48 -0.45 -14.20
C ILE A 847 40.47 -1.33 -13.43
N THR A 848 41.20 -2.19 -14.13
CA THR A 848 42.29 -2.98 -13.52
C THR A 848 43.55 -2.15 -13.33
N VAL A 849 44.11 -2.17 -12.13
CA VAL A 849 45.35 -1.48 -11.72
C VAL A 849 46.35 -2.51 -11.21
N SER A 850 47.50 -2.60 -11.89
CA SER A 850 48.61 -3.52 -11.55
C SER A 850 49.88 -2.81 -11.08
N GLY A 851 49.80 -1.50 -10.84
CA GLY A 851 50.90 -0.64 -10.41
C GLY A 851 50.36 0.53 -9.60
N SER A 852 50.86 1.75 -9.84
CA SER A 852 50.28 2.97 -9.25
C SER A 852 49.35 3.68 -10.23
N PHE A 853 48.17 4.08 -9.77
CA PHE A 853 47.18 4.87 -10.53
C PHE A 853 46.78 6.11 -9.71
N ASP A 854 46.83 7.28 -10.35
CA ASP A 854 46.36 8.55 -9.79
C ASP A 854 45.15 9.05 -10.60
N GLY A 855 44.00 9.22 -9.94
CA GLY A 855 42.76 9.68 -10.56
C GLY A 855 42.63 11.20 -10.70
N GLY A 856 43.58 11.98 -10.20
CA GLY A 856 43.57 13.45 -10.27
C GLY A 856 42.39 14.12 -9.57
N MET A 857 41.81 13.47 -8.56
CA MET A 857 40.54 13.83 -7.90
C MET A 857 39.32 13.90 -8.83
N LYS A 858 39.31 13.11 -9.90
CA LYS A 858 38.14 12.93 -10.76
C LYS A 858 37.10 12.01 -10.11
N LEU A 859 35.84 12.18 -10.51
CA LEU A 859 34.73 11.28 -10.19
C LEU A 859 34.72 10.11 -11.18
N TYR A 860 34.87 8.89 -10.68
CA TYR A 860 34.78 7.65 -11.43
C TYR A 860 33.45 6.95 -11.09
N ASP A 861 32.68 6.58 -12.10
CA ASP A 861 31.39 5.91 -11.90
C ASP A 861 31.06 4.91 -13.02
N ARG A 862 30.14 3.98 -12.74
CA ARG A 862 29.70 2.95 -13.69
C ARG A 862 28.57 3.48 -14.59
N ASN A 863 28.72 3.30 -15.90
CA ASN A 863 27.68 3.57 -16.89
C ASN A 863 27.60 2.40 -17.90
N PRO A 864 26.51 1.60 -17.90
CA PRO A 864 25.33 1.71 -17.04
C PRO A 864 25.64 1.56 -15.54
N LYS A 865 24.74 2.08 -14.69
CA LYS A 865 24.71 1.80 -13.24
C LYS A 865 24.54 0.28 -13.06
N VAL A 866 25.29 -0.29 -12.12
CA VAL A 866 25.25 -1.72 -11.74
C VAL A 866 24.86 -1.94 -10.28
N CYS A 867 24.79 -0.87 -9.47
CA CYS A 867 24.29 -0.90 -8.10
C CYS A 867 22.83 -1.41 -7.99
N GLU A 868 22.64 -2.56 -7.33
CA GLU A 868 21.35 -3.18 -6.99
C GLU A 868 21.12 -3.24 -5.45
N GLU A 869 21.30 -2.11 -4.77
CA GLU A 869 21.13 -1.95 -3.31
C GLU A 869 22.13 -2.81 -2.50
N GLN A 870 21.65 -3.83 -1.80
CA GLN A 870 22.42 -4.68 -0.87
C GLN A 870 22.41 -6.13 -1.36
N THR A 871 22.60 -6.31 -2.68
CA THR A 871 22.55 -7.60 -3.37
C THR A 871 23.97 -7.98 -3.79
N GLU A 872 24.58 -8.95 -3.10
CA GLU A 872 26.00 -9.33 -3.30
C GLU A 872 26.33 -9.56 -4.79
N THR A 873 27.02 -8.58 -5.38
CA THR A 873 27.44 -8.60 -6.79
C THR A 873 28.83 -9.28 -6.93
N GLY A 874 29.39 -9.29 -8.14
CA GLY A 874 30.70 -9.91 -8.40
C GLY A 874 31.71 -8.94 -9.00
N GLU A 875 32.97 -9.36 -9.09
CA GLU A 875 34.11 -8.50 -9.49
C GLU A 875 33.99 -7.85 -10.88
N ALA A 876 33.00 -8.25 -11.69
CA ALA A 876 32.65 -7.61 -12.95
C ALA A 876 31.98 -6.23 -12.77
N ASP A 877 31.41 -5.95 -11.59
CA ASP A 877 30.56 -4.79 -11.31
C ASP A 877 31.24 -3.72 -10.45
N THR A 878 32.47 -4.00 -10.00
CA THR A 878 33.30 -3.01 -9.32
C THR A 878 33.81 -1.89 -10.25
N ILE A 879 34.15 -0.71 -9.69
CA ILE A 879 34.78 0.37 -10.46
C ILE A 879 36.30 0.21 -10.59
N PHE A 880 37.00 -0.35 -9.57
CA PHE A 880 38.45 -0.61 -9.62
C PHE A 880 38.84 -2.00 -9.11
N ILE A 881 39.66 -2.73 -9.89
CA ILE A 881 40.30 -3.99 -9.48
C ILE A 881 41.80 -3.72 -9.28
N LEU A 882 42.31 -3.94 -8.08
CA LEU A 882 43.71 -3.83 -7.72
C LEU A 882 44.33 -5.23 -7.63
N GLU A 883 45.35 -5.47 -8.46
CA GLU A 883 46.21 -6.65 -8.35
C GLU A 883 47.18 -6.51 -7.15
N ASP A 884 47.93 -7.57 -6.81
CA ASP A 884 48.83 -7.56 -5.66
C ASP A 884 49.95 -6.51 -5.79
N GLY A 885 50.16 -5.73 -4.73
CA GLY A 885 51.09 -4.60 -4.68
C GLY A 885 50.57 -3.28 -5.30
N ALA A 886 49.36 -3.25 -5.86
CA ALA A 886 48.83 -2.07 -6.54
C ALA A 886 48.51 -0.90 -5.59
N THR A 887 48.58 0.32 -6.13
CA THR A 887 48.31 1.57 -5.42
C THR A 887 47.28 2.42 -6.17
N LEU A 888 46.21 2.84 -5.48
CA LEU A 888 45.18 3.75 -6.00
C LEU A 888 45.22 5.08 -5.23
N SER A 889 45.34 6.21 -5.93
CA SER A 889 45.48 7.53 -5.32
C SER A 889 44.52 8.56 -5.93
N ASN A 890 44.00 9.48 -5.11
CA ASN A 890 43.27 10.68 -5.55
C ASN A 890 42.06 10.37 -6.46
N VAL A 891 41.10 9.60 -5.96
CA VAL A 891 39.90 9.17 -6.70
C VAL A 891 38.64 9.58 -5.91
N ILE A 892 37.61 10.05 -6.60
CA ILE A 892 36.24 10.10 -6.06
C ILE A 892 35.42 9.02 -6.78
N ILE A 893 34.61 8.27 -6.07
CA ILE A 893 33.80 7.14 -6.55
C ILE A 893 32.33 7.50 -6.38
N GLY A 894 31.57 7.34 -7.47
CA GLY A 894 30.15 7.69 -7.56
C GLY A 894 29.18 6.61 -7.05
N ALA A 895 27.90 6.79 -7.34
CA ALA A 895 26.78 5.99 -6.82
C ALA A 895 26.28 4.89 -7.78
N GLY A 896 26.84 4.81 -8.99
CA GLY A 896 26.48 3.81 -10.00
C GLY A 896 27.18 2.46 -9.82
N GLN A 897 28.31 2.43 -9.10
CA GLN A 897 29.06 1.23 -8.70
C GLN A 897 28.32 0.36 -7.68
N ALA A 898 28.46 -0.96 -7.76
CA ALA A 898 27.93 -1.90 -6.77
C ALA A 898 28.97 -2.19 -5.68
N GLU A 899 30.08 -2.85 -6.07
CA GLU A 899 31.30 -3.03 -5.26
C GLU A 899 32.30 -1.88 -5.51
N GLY A 900 32.77 -1.17 -4.48
CA GLY A 900 33.59 0.02 -4.70
C GLY A 900 34.99 -0.27 -5.25
N VAL A 901 35.87 -0.89 -4.46
CA VAL A 901 37.26 -1.21 -4.86
C VAL A 901 37.62 -2.62 -4.43
N HIS A 902 38.19 -3.42 -5.34
CA HIS A 902 38.54 -4.81 -5.08
C HIS A 902 40.05 -5.05 -5.07
N CYS A 903 40.61 -5.35 -3.89
CA CYS A 903 42.01 -5.73 -3.76
C CYS A 903 42.17 -7.25 -3.72
N LYS A 904 42.67 -7.84 -4.82
CA LYS A 904 42.94 -9.28 -4.93
C LYS A 904 44.11 -9.71 -4.05
N GLY A 905 45.18 -8.92 -4.06
CA GLY A 905 46.33 -9.07 -3.17
C GLY A 905 46.38 -7.96 -2.13
N THR A 906 47.57 -7.73 -1.57
CA THR A 906 47.87 -6.55 -0.79
C THR A 906 47.76 -5.29 -1.65
N CYS A 907 47.23 -4.20 -1.09
CA CYS A 907 47.07 -2.95 -1.84
C CYS A 907 47.22 -1.70 -0.96
N THR A 908 47.49 -0.56 -1.59
CA THR A 908 47.57 0.74 -0.92
C THR A 908 46.59 1.73 -1.54
N ILE A 909 45.84 2.44 -0.71
CA ILE A 909 44.85 3.42 -1.14
C ILE A 909 45.14 4.75 -0.45
N ASN A 910 45.27 5.82 -1.22
CA ASN A 910 45.61 7.16 -0.72
C ASN A 910 44.55 8.18 -1.16
N ASN A 911 43.90 8.85 -0.22
CA ASN A 911 42.96 9.94 -0.52
C ASN A 911 41.87 9.54 -1.54
N VAL A 912 41.19 8.41 -1.29
CA VAL A 912 40.06 7.93 -2.12
C VAL A 912 38.75 8.14 -1.38
N TRP A 913 37.73 8.58 -2.11
CA TRP A 913 36.47 9.06 -1.55
C TRP A 913 35.28 8.38 -2.20
N TRP A 914 34.32 7.92 -1.41
CA TRP A 914 33.06 7.34 -1.90
C TRP A 914 31.92 8.30 -1.55
N SER A 915 31.28 8.91 -2.56
CA SER A 915 30.20 9.88 -2.35
C SER A 915 28.87 9.25 -1.94
N ASP A 916 28.71 7.97 -2.29
CA ASP A 916 27.59 7.10 -1.98
C ASP A 916 28.15 5.66 -2.04
N VAL A 917 27.73 4.78 -1.14
CA VAL A 917 28.21 3.38 -1.09
C VAL A 917 27.00 2.47 -1.23
N CYS A 918 26.91 1.79 -2.38
CA CYS A 918 25.77 0.93 -2.71
C CYS A 918 25.74 -0.31 -1.81
N GLU A 919 26.76 -1.16 -1.94
CA GLU A 919 26.97 -2.34 -1.11
C GLU A 919 28.16 -2.11 -0.16
N ASP A 920 29.38 -2.33 -0.68
CA ASP A 920 30.64 -2.20 0.05
C ASP A 920 31.55 -1.17 -0.64
N ALA A 921 32.25 -0.34 0.15
CA ALA A 921 33.19 0.61 -0.42
C ALA A 921 34.49 -0.07 -0.87
N ILE A 922 34.94 -1.10 -0.15
CA ILE A 922 36.15 -1.86 -0.49
C ILE A 922 36.16 -3.29 0.07
N THR A 923 36.56 -4.24 -0.77
CA THR A 923 36.75 -5.65 -0.40
C THR A 923 38.21 -6.08 -0.49
N PHE A 924 38.74 -6.64 0.59
CA PHE A 924 40.10 -7.21 0.65
C PHE A 924 40.06 -8.75 0.55
N LYS A 925 40.74 -9.29 -0.47
CA LYS A 925 40.84 -10.73 -0.75
C LYS A 925 42.27 -11.30 -0.59
N GLN A 926 43.23 -10.47 -0.16
CA GLN A 926 44.64 -10.82 0.08
C GLN A 926 44.83 -12.11 0.90
N THR A 927 45.83 -12.93 0.57
CA THR A 927 46.11 -14.20 1.26
C THR A 927 46.96 -14.05 2.53
N SER A 928 47.72 -12.96 2.64
CA SER A 928 48.52 -12.58 3.81
C SER A 928 48.96 -11.11 3.69
N GLY A 929 49.89 -10.66 4.52
CA GLY A 929 50.47 -9.31 4.45
C GLY A 929 49.56 -8.21 5.01
N THR A 930 49.90 -6.95 4.71
CA THR A 930 49.21 -5.75 5.19
C THR A 930 48.81 -4.86 4.02
N SER A 931 47.53 -4.49 3.95
CA SER A 931 47.03 -3.44 3.06
C SER A 931 46.79 -2.12 3.81
N TYR A 932 46.79 -1.00 3.09
CA TYR A 932 46.76 0.34 3.67
C TYR A 932 45.68 1.23 3.06
N ILE A 933 44.94 1.96 3.91
CA ILE A 933 44.04 3.06 3.52
C ILE A 933 44.52 4.32 4.24
N ASN A 934 44.96 5.33 3.48
CA ASN A 934 45.59 6.55 3.98
C ASN A 934 44.81 7.79 3.54
N GLY A 935 43.99 8.33 4.45
CA GLY A 935 43.05 9.41 4.19
C GLY A 935 41.93 8.99 3.24
N GLY A 936 41.13 9.98 2.82
CA GLY A 936 39.88 9.70 2.13
C GLY A 936 38.70 9.56 3.08
N GLY A 937 37.55 9.16 2.55
CA GLY A 937 36.35 8.96 3.36
C GLY A 937 35.16 8.40 2.58
N ALA A 938 34.20 7.85 3.29
CA ALA A 938 32.98 7.27 2.70
C ALA A 938 31.71 7.82 3.35
N PHE A 939 30.69 8.01 2.53
CA PHE A 939 29.37 8.50 2.90
C PHE A 939 28.29 7.46 2.58
N LYS A 940 27.24 7.34 3.42
CA LYS A 940 26.01 6.55 3.19
C LYS A 940 26.20 5.03 3.03
N ALA A 941 27.15 4.43 3.75
CA ALA A 941 27.44 3.00 3.65
C ALA A 941 26.53 2.14 4.54
N SER A 942 25.37 1.72 4.02
CA SER A 942 24.27 1.12 4.79
C SER A 942 24.68 -0.07 5.69
N ASP A 943 25.47 -1.04 5.19
CA ASP A 943 25.96 -2.18 5.97
C ASP A 943 27.42 -2.01 6.45
N LYS A 944 28.37 -1.87 5.51
CA LYS A 944 29.81 -1.87 5.78
C LYS A 944 30.61 -1.06 4.75
N ILE A 945 31.67 -0.37 5.18
CA ILE A 945 32.60 0.34 4.29
C ILE A 945 33.70 -0.63 3.82
N ILE A 946 34.32 -1.36 4.74
CA ILE A 946 35.42 -2.30 4.46
C ILE A 946 34.96 -3.73 4.74
N GLN A 947 34.96 -4.59 3.73
CA GLN A 947 34.79 -6.03 3.85
C GLN A 947 36.14 -6.74 3.74
N PHE A 948 36.43 -7.65 4.67
CA PHE A 948 37.66 -8.44 4.65
C PHE A 948 37.34 -9.93 4.55
N ASN A 949 37.50 -10.47 3.35
CA ASN A 949 37.27 -11.88 3.03
C ASN A 949 38.57 -12.71 3.13
N GLY A 950 39.70 -12.08 2.79
CA GLY A 950 41.07 -12.64 2.82
C GLY A 950 41.63 -12.96 4.22
N ARG A 951 42.95 -12.78 4.42
CA ARG A 951 43.68 -13.00 5.69
C ARG A 951 44.81 -11.97 5.85
N GLY A 952 45.31 -11.79 7.07
CA GLY A 952 46.38 -10.82 7.36
C GLY A 952 45.83 -9.53 7.98
N THR A 953 46.29 -8.36 7.52
CA THR A 953 46.01 -7.06 8.16
C THR A 953 45.51 -6.01 7.17
N VAL A 954 44.57 -5.16 7.61
CA VAL A 954 44.19 -3.90 6.97
C VAL A 954 44.47 -2.76 7.94
N SER A 955 45.26 -1.77 7.51
CA SER A 955 45.67 -0.60 8.30
C SER A 955 45.04 0.66 7.73
N VAL A 956 44.19 1.32 8.51
CA VAL A 956 43.41 2.50 8.11
C VAL A 956 43.88 3.70 8.92
N LYS A 957 44.15 4.82 8.24
CA LYS A 957 44.67 6.04 8.85
C LYS A 957 44.03 7.29 8.26
N ASN A 958 43.75 8.32 9.07
CA ASN A 958 43.27 9.64 8.65
C ASN A 958 41.93 9.62 7.86
N PHE A 959 41.13 8.56 8.01
CA PHE A 959 39.91 8.32 7.21
C PHE A 959 38.64 8.86 7.90
N TYR A 960 37.70 9.35 7.10
CA TYR A 960 36.40 9.86 7.57
C TYR A 960 35.23 8.98 7.16
N ALA A 961 34.29 8.72 8.07
CA ALA A 961 33.06 7.98 7.79
C ALA A 961 31.83 8.77 8.26
N ASN A 962 30.83 8.89 7.40
CA ASN A 962 29.57 9.53 7.73
C ASN A 962 28.37 8.75 7.19
N ASP A 963 27.34 8.56 8.03
CA ASP A 963 26.13 7.79 7.68
C ASP A 963 26.49 6.35 7.28
N TYR A 964 26.87 5.50 8.26
CA TYR A 964 27.46 4.19 7.98
C TYR A 964 27.04 3.08 8.98
N GLY A 965 26.87 1.85 8.50
CA GLY A 965 26.59 0.68 9.33
C GLY A 965 27.81 0.21 10.13
N LYS A 966 28.93 -0.06 9.46
CA LYS A 966 30.21 -0.50 10.06
C LYS A 966 31.38 0.07 9.25
N ILE A 967 32.48 0.50 9.89
CA ILE A 967 33.67 0.87 9.09
C ILE A 967 34.36 -0.38 8.54
N ALA A 968 34.49 -1.46 9.33
CA ALA A 968 35.00 -2.73 8.82
C ALA A 968 34.31 -3.99 9.38
N ARG A 969 34.25 -5.03 8.55
CA ARG A 969 33.81 -6.38 8.93
C ARG A 969 34.82 -7.43 8.45
N SER A 970 35.22 -8.32 9.35
CA SER A 970 35.81 -9.62 8.99
C SER A 970 34.67 -10.56 8.58
N CYS A 971 34.72 -11.15 7.39
CA CYS A 971 33.60 -11.93 6.86
C CYS A 971 33.08 -12.99 7.85
N GLY A 972 31.77 -12.95 8.12
CA GLY A 972 31.15 -13.69 9.22
C GLY A 972 30.83 -15.16 8.91
N ASN A 973 30.51 -15.44 7.65
CA ASN A 973 29.81 -16.63 7.17
C ASN A 973 30.32 -17.12 5.79
N CYS A 974 31.44 -16.58 5.30
CA CYS A 974 32.04 -16.93 4.00
C CYS A 974 32.28 -18.44 3.84
N SER A 975 32.12 -18.97 2.62
CA SER A 975 32.56 -20.34 2.28
C SER A 975 34.05 -20.51 2.55
N GLY A 976 34.44 -21.51 3.36
CA GLY A 976 35.84 -21.70 3.75
C GLY A 976 36.36 -20.61 4.70
N ASN A 977 35.53 -20.19 5.66
CA ASN A 977 35.86 -19.09 6.56
C ASN A 977 37.06 -19.38 7.47
N GLY A 978 37.60 -18.34 8.08
CA GLY A 978 38.73 -18.42 8.98
C GLY A 978 39.45 -17.08 9.10
N GLY A 979 40.59 -17.10 9.79
CA GLY A 979 41.39 -15.93 10.11
C GLY A 979 42.87 -16.29 10.28
N PRO A 980 43.68 -15.44 10.94
CA PRO A 980 43.26 -14.15 11.51
C PRO A 980 43.07 -13.08 10.43
N ARG A 981 42.04 -12.26 10.61
CA ARG A 981 41.82 -10.98 9.92
C ARG A 981 41.97 -9.84 10.93
N ASN A 982 42.97 -8.99 10.73
CA ASN A 982 43.33 -7.93 11.67
C ASN A 982 43.03 -6.54 11.11
N PHE A 983 42.53 -5.66 11.97
CA PHE A 983 42.31 -4.25 11.65
C PHE A 983 43.10 -3.34 12.58
N ILE A 984 43.73 -2.31 12.01
CA ILE A 984 44.44 -1.27 12.76
C ILE A 984 43.90 0.10 12.31
N PHE A 985 43.28 0.84 13.22
CA PHE A 985 42.68 2.15 12.98
C PHE A 985 43.44 3.23 13.74
N ASN A 986 43.91 4.26 13.02
CA ASN A 986 44.66 5.38 13.62
C ASN A 986 44.10 6.71 13.12
N ASN A 987 43.63 7.57 14.02
CA ASN A 987 43.04 8.87 13.67
C ASN A 987 41.90 8.74 12.64
N ILE A 988 40.82 8.06 13.04
CA ILE A 988 39.56 7.94 12.30
C ILE A 988 38.52 8.85 12.93
N VAL A 989 37.70 9.52 12.12
CA VAL A 989 36.53 10.28 12.58
C VAL A 989 35.27 9.65 11.98
N ALA A 990 34.35 9.24 12.84
CA ALA A 990 33.19 8.44 12.47
C ALA A 990 31.90 9.01 13.08
N VAL A 991 30.98 9.48 12.25
CA VAL A 991 29.80 10.27 12.66
C VAL A 991 28.52 9.70 12.04
N ASN A 992 27.42 9.67 12.79
CA ASN A 992 26.13 9.07 12.41
C ASN A 992 26.28 7.61 11.96
N GLY A 993 26.75 6.71 12.82
CA GLY A 993 26.90 5.31 12.39
C GLY A 993 27.05 4.26 13.48
N GLY A 994 27.37 3.04 13.06
CA GLY A 994 27.62 1.89 13.94
C GLY A 994 29.09 1.74 14.34
N VAL A 995 29.56 0.50 14.49
CA VAL A 995 30.90 0.21 15.01
C VAL A 995 32.03 0.49 14.01
N ILE A 996 33.22 0.81 14.52
CA ILE A 996 34.43 0.88 13.69
C ILE A 996 34.79 -0.50 13.14
N CYS A 997 34.64 -1.59 13.92
CA CYS A 997 35.02 -2.93 13.47
C CYS A 997 34.18 -4.07 14.07
N GLY A 998 33.90 -5.09 13.25
CA GLY A 998 33.30 -6.37 13.67
C GLY A 998 34.23 -7.55 13.37
N ILE A 999 34.72 -8.23 14.41
CA ILE A 999 35.76 -9.29 14.35
C ILE A 999 35.25 -10.65 14.84
N ASN A 1000 35.80 -11.75 14.30
CA ASN A 1000 35.42 -13.12 14.66
C ASN A 1000 36.48 -13.73 15.60
N THR A 1001 36.21 -13.77 16.90
CA THR A 1001 37.26 -14.10 17.91
C THR A 1001 37.72 -15.55 17.85
N ASN A 1002 36.85 -16.47 17.43
CA ASN A 1002 37.16 -17.88 17.22
C ASN A 1002 38.14 -18.14 16.06
N TYR A 1003 38.40 -17.14 15.21
CA TYR A 1003 39.38 -17.18 14.14
C TYR A 1003 40.66 -16.38 14.44
N GLY A 1004 40.80 -15.85 15.65
CA GLY A 1004 41.97 -15.06 16.08
C GLY A 1004 42.01 -13.63 15.53
N ASP A 1005 40.91 -13.14 14.96
CA ASP A 1005 40.79 -11.78 14.45
C ASP A 1005 41.02 -10.75 15.57
N THR A 1006 41.70 -9.63 15.26
CA THR A 1006 41.88 -8.52 16.21
C THR A 1006 41.57 -7.17 15.59
N CYS A 1007 41.14 -6.21 16.41
CA CYS A 1007 40.93 -4.82 16.01
C CYS A 1007 41.60 -3.90 17.03
N THR A 1008 42.47 -3.00 16.56
CA THR A 1008 43.16 -2.01 17.39
C THR A 1008 42.75 -0.61 16.95
N ILE A 1009 42.25 0.22 17.87
CA ILE A 1009 41.76 1.58 17.58
C ILE A 1009 42.54 2.59 18.43
N ASN A 1010 43.25 3.51 17.76
CA ASN A 1010 44.08 4.54 18.39
C ASN A 1010 43.64 5.94 17.94
N GLY A 1011 43.58 6.89 18.87
CA GLY A 1011 43.40 8.33 18.57
C GLY A 1011 42.20 8.66 17.68
N SER A 1012 41.15 7.86 17.74
CA SER A 1012 39.98 7.92 16.84
C SER A 1012 38.72 8.27 17.62
N CYS A 1013 37.68 8.75 16.94
CA CYS A 1013 36.39 9.06 17.54
C CYS A 1013 35.22 8.34 16.84
N GLN A 1014 34.16 8.10 17.60
CA GLN A 1014 32.86 7.61 17.13
C GLN A 1014 31.78 8.24 18.03
N ASP A 1015 30.82 8.95 17.44
CA ASP A 1015 29.88 9.84 18.14
C ASP A 1015 28.99 9.19 19.22
N ASP A 1016 28.51 7.96 19.01
CA ASP A 1016 27.79 7.14 20.00
C ASP A 1016 28.76 6.21 20.81
N GLY A 1017 30.09 6.36 20.68
CA GLY A 1017 31.11 5.58 21.40
C GLY A 1017 31.35 4.14 20.91
N LYS A 1018 30.84 3.78 19.73
CA LYS A 1018 30.78 2.40 19.21
C LYS A 1018 32.14 1.93 18.65
N GLY A 1019 33.03 1.47 19.52
CA GLY A 1019 34.36 0.96 19.13
C GLY A 1019 34.33 -0.34 18.29
N CYS A 1020 34.24 -1.49 18.96
CA CYS A 1020 34.54 -2.80 18.39
C CYS A 1020 33.49 -3.86 18.81
N ASP A 1021 33.04 -4.68 17.88
CA ASP A 1021 32.10 -5.79 18.10
C ASP A 1021 32.77 -7.15 17.87
N ARG A 1022 32.35 -8.14 18.66
CA ARG A 1022 32.92 -9.50 18.68
C ARG A 1022 31.85 -10.53 18.35
N TYR A 1023 32.18 -11.43 17.43
CA TYR A 1023 31.30 -12.48 16.89
C TYR A 1023 31.97 -13.86 16.94
N THR A 1024 31.16 -14.91 16.85
CA THR A 1024 31.64 -16.28 16.52
C THR A 1024 31.38 -16.54 15.03
N GLY A 1025 32.42 -16.43 14.20
CA GLY A 1025 32.33 -16.68 12.77
C GLY A 1025 32.08 -18.16 12.44
N ASN A 1026 31.45 -18.42 11.31
CA ASN A 1026 31.18 -19.76 10.78
C ASN A 1026 31.43 -19.82 9.26
N ASP A 1027 31.24 -21.00 8.68
CA ASP A 1027 31.35 -21.30 7.24
C ASP A 1027 30.05 -21.87 6.64
N THR A 1028 28.93 -21.78 7.36
CA THR A 1028 27.63 -22.39 6.99
C THR A 1028 26.71 -21.45 6.21
N GLY A 1029 27.14 -20.21 5.95
CA GLY A 1029 26.32 -19.15 5.35
C GLY A 1029 25.37 -18.45 6.33
N ALA A 1030 25.10 -19.03 7.51
CA ALA A 1030 24.22 -18.41 8.50
C ALA A 1030 24.87 -17.21 9.19
N GLU A 1031 24.07 -16.19 9.55
CA GLU A 1031 24.59 -15.01 10.26
C GLU A 1031 25.26 -15.37 11.59
N PRO A 1032 26.50 -14.94 11.86
CA PRO A 1032 27.23 -15.33 13.06
C PRO A 1032 26.70 -14.64 14.32
N PRO A 1033 26.56 -15.36 15.44
CA PRO A 1033 26.09 -14.76 16.69
C PRO A 1033 27.11 -13.75 17.23
N LYS A 1034 26.61 -12.57 17.62
CA LYS A 1034 27.38 -11.55 18.35
C LYS A 1034 27.57 -12.00 19.80
N ILE A 1035 28.81 -12.02 20.27
CA ILE A 1035 29.19 -12.45 21.63
C ILE A 1035 29.57 -11.27 22.55
N GLY A 1036 29.84 -10.09 22.00
CA GLY A 1036 30.19 -8.92 22.82
C GLY A 1036 30.39 -7.63 22.01
N SER A 1037 30.51 -6.53 22.75
CA SER A 1037 30.82 -5.18 22.24
C SER A 1037 31.90 -4.55 23.11
N GLY A 1038 32.53 -3.48 22.64
CA GLY A 1038 33.54 -2.72 23.39
C GLY A 1038 34.92 -3.40 23.49
N PHE A 1039 35.86 -2.66 24.07
CA PHE A 1039 37.26 -3.08 24.24
C PHE A 1039 37.40 -4.15 25.32
N ASP A 1040 38.21 -5.18 25.06
CA ASP A 1040 38.50 -6.29 25.98
C ASP A 1040 40.01 -6.53 26.19
N GLY A 1041 40.87 -5.72 25.55
CA GLY A 1041 42.33 -5.82 25.63
C GLY A 1041 42.93 -7.02 24.89
N THR A 1042 42.13 -8.00 24.49
CA THR A 1042 42.58 -9.28 23.93
C THR A 1042 42.37 -9.35 22.42
N TYR A 1043 41.15 -9.04 21.98
CA TYR A 1043 40.73 -9.01 20.57
C TYR A 1043 40.38 -7.59 20.13
N CYS A 1044 39.65 -6.83 20.97
CA CYS A 1044 39.33 -5.42 20.78
C CYS A 1044 40.25 -4.55 21.66
N LYS A 1045 41.19 -3.82 21.04
CA LYS A 1045 42.28 -3.09 21.72
C LYS A 1045 42.24 -1.59 21.47
N GLY A 1046 42.75 -0.81 22.42
CA GLY A 1046 42.83 0.65 22.34
C GLY A 1046 41.65 1.36 23.00
N SER A 1047 41.26 2.52 22.46
CA SER A 1047 40.19 3.36 22.99
C SER A 1047 39.56 4.24 21.90
N ILE A 1048 38.42 4.86 22.20
CA ILE A 1048 37.70 5.73 21.27
C ILE A 1048 37.11 6.94 21.98
N SER A 1049 37.16 8.10 21.33
CA SER A 1049 36.52 9.34 21.79
C SER A 1049 35.06 9.39 21.35
N THR A 1050 34.15 9.88 22.20
CA THR A 1050 32.79 10.28 21.76
C THR A 1050 32.77 11.68 21.13
N ASN A 1051 33.82 12.47 21.38
CA ASN A 1051 33.96 13.79 20.78
C ASN A 1051 34.65 13.62 19.42
N CYS A 1052 33.85 13.77 18.37
CA CYS A 1052 34.25 14.10 17.00
C CYS A 1052 34.02 15.59 16.72
#